data_AF-A0AAD5CBW9-F1
#
_entry.id   AF-A0AAD5CBW9-F1
#
_cell.length_a   1.000
_cell.length_b   1.000
_cell.length_c   1.000
_cell.angle_alpha   90.00
_cell.angle_beta   90.00
_cell.angle_gamma   90.00
#
_symmetry.space_group_name_H-M   'P 1'
#
loop_
_entity.id
_entity.type
_entity.pdbx_description
1 polymer ?
#
loop_
_entity_poly.entity_id
_entity_poly.type
_entity_poly.pdbx_seq_one_letter_code
_entity_poly.pdbx_strand_id
1 'polypeptide(L)'
;MMMTTMNVGHMFMLLVLFGFLVFAKSEVYIVTIEGEPVISYRGGIDGFEATAVESDQKLDVTSDSVASYAQHLESRHDTLLESLFEDETYTKVYSYKHLINGHTAAIAAGNNGVPVRVHGYEYGRASGMAPRARIAVYKALYRLFGGFVADVVAAIEMAVHDGVDILNLSVGPNSPPATTRTTFLNPFDAALLSAVKAGVFVAQAAGNGGPFAKTMVSYSPWIASVAAAVDDRRYKNHLTLGNGKILAGIGMSPATRMNQKYTLVAANDVLLDSSGKSTTADCQRPEVLNKNMVKGNILLCGYSFNFVIGTASMAKVAETAKALGAVGFVLAVENASPGTKFDPVPVGVPGILITDVSKSEELIDYYNVSTTRDWTGRVKSFKAVGSIGNGLEPVLHKSAPMVALFSARGPNIKDYSFRDADLLKPDILAPGSLIWASWSPNGTDEANYIGEHFAMISGTSMAAPHIAGIAALVKQKHPRWSPAAIKSALMTTTNTLDRAARPILAQQYSGSETMTFVQATPFDYGSGHVNPRAALDPGLVFDAGYEDYIGFLCTTPGLDSHEIRNYTHLPCNYTLGHPYNLNSPSITVSHLVRTQTVTRTVTNVDEEETYKITAQMSPTVAIATSPQTMTLKPGESRKFTVALTVRSVTGTYSFGEVLLKGNRGHKVRIPVVAMGYDR
;
A
#
# COMPACT_ATOMS: atom_id res chain seq x y z
N MET A 1 13.79 -2.36 -29.26
CA MET A 1 12.32 -2.45 -29.47
C MET A 1 11.79 -3.67 -28.71
N MET A 2 10.89 -3.47 -27.76
CA MET A 2 10.22 -4.55 -27.02
C MET A 2 8.72 -4.38 -27.22
N MET A 3 8.08 -5.30 -27.95
CA MET A 3 6.63 -5.30 -28.17
C MET A 3 5.96 -6.17 -27.12
N THR A 4 5.04 -5.59 -26.35
CA THR A 4 4.26 -6.32 -25.33
C THR A 4 2.79 -6.33 -25.74
N THR A 5 2.21 -7.52 -25.93
CA THR A 5 0.83 -7.71 -26.39
C THR A 5 -0.18 -7.57 -25.24
N MET A 6 -1.20 -6.73 -25.39
CA MET A 6 -2.38 -6.71 -24.49
C MET A 6 -3.61 -7.28 -25.21
N ASN A 7 -4.15 -8.40 -24.72
CA ASN A 7 -5.27 -9.09 -25.36
C ASN A 7 -6.61 -8.65 -24.74
N VAL A 8 -7.42 -7.88 -25.49
CA VAL A 8 -8.77 -7.46 -25.08
C VAL A 8 -9.71 -7.61 -26.28
N GLY A 9 -10.51 -8.68 -26.31
CA GLY A 9 -11.52 -8.88 -27.38
C GLY A 9 -12.79 -8.08 -27.09
N HIS A 10 -13.26 -7.28 -28.05
CA HIS A 10 -14.62 -6.71 -28.09
C HIS A 10 -15.27 -7.06 -29.43
N MET A 11 -16.54 -7.47 -29.39
CA MET A 11 -17.34 -7.91 -30.55
C MET A 11 -18.43 -6.87 -30.80
N PHE A 12 -18.37 -6.15 -31.93
CA PHE A 12 -19.44 -5.30 -32.42
C PHE A 12 -20.10 -5.98 -33.63
N MET A 13 -21.43 -6.14 -33.58
CA MET A 13 -22.23 -6.73 -34.65
C MET A 13 -23.00 -5.61 -35.34
N LEU A 14 -22.71 -5.37 -36.62
CA LEU A 14 -23.47 -4.47 -37.48
C LEU A 14 -23.92 -5.25 -38.72
N LEU A 15 -25.24 -5.24 -38.94
CA LEU A 15 -25.98 -6.03 -39.93
C LEU A 15 -25.93 -5.33 -41.30
N VAL A 16 -25.15 -5.87 -42.26
CA VAL A 16 -25.35 -5.63 -43.71
C VAL A 16 -24.99 -6.91 -44.49
N LEU A 17 -25.83 -7.22 -45.50
CA LEU A 17 -25.85 -8.44 -46.30
C LEU A 17 -24.55 -8.71 -47.11
N PHE A 18 -24.13 -9.98 -47.06
CA PHE A 18 -23.32 -10.75 -48.01
C PHE A 18 -22.13 -10.07 -48.71
N GLY A 19 -20.94 -10.24 -48.13
CA GLY A 19 -19.64 -10.08 -48.80
C GLY A 19 -18.49 -10.13 -47.80
N PHE A 20 -17.89 -11.31 -47.62
CA PHE A 20 -16.65 -11.58 -46.83
C PHE A 20 -16.54 -10.90 -45.45
N LEU A 21 -16.92 -11.61 -44.39
CA LEU A 21 -16.52 -11.28 -43.01
C LEU A 21 -15.02 -11.52 -42.85
N VAL A 22 -14.22 -10.44 -42.94
CA VAL A 22 -12.83 -10.45 -42.48
C VAL A 22 -12.86 -10.26 -40.96
N PHE A 23 -12.54 -11.31 -40.20
CA PHE A 23 -12.31 -11.20 -38.76
C PHE A 23 -10.95 -10.54 -38.54
N ALA A 24 -10.91 -9.21 -38.45
CA ALA A 24 -9.71 -8.50 -38.02
C ALA A 24 -9.58 -8.59 -36.49
N LYS A 25 -8.59 -9.33 -35.99
CA LYS A 25 -8.11 -9.20 -34.62
C LYS A 25 -7.25 -7.95 -34.54
N SER A 26 -7.69 -6.92 -33.83
CA SER A 26 -6.85 -5.78 -33.47
C SER A 26 -6.21 -6.04 -32.10
N GLU A 27 -4.89 -6.10 -32.03
CA GLU A 27 -4.14 -6.15 -30.78
C GLU A 27 -3.56 -4.77 -30.48
N VAL A 28 -3.55 -4.37 -29.20
CA VAL A 28 -2.94 -3.10 -28.77
C VAL A 28 -1.52 -3.38 -28.33
N TYR A 29 -0.58 -2.64 -28.91
CA TYR A 29 0.86 -2.74 -28.63
C TYR A 29 1.35 -1.44 -27.99
N ILE A 30 2.25 -1.56 -27.01
CA ILE A 30 3.05 -0.43 -26.52
C ILE A 30 4.40 -0.46 -27.25
N VAL A 31 4.71 0.60 -27.99
CA VAL A 31 5.98 0.75 -28.71
C VAL A 31 6.85 1.74 -27.94
N THR A 32 8.00 1.26 -27.46
CA THR A 32 8.99 2.08 -26.74
C THR A 32 10.20 2.38 -27.63
N ILE A 33 10.69 3.62 -27.58
CA ILE A 33 11.94 4.05 -28.21
C ILE A 33 13.06 4.11 -27.16
N GLU A 34 14.29 3.86 -27.58
CA GLU A 34 15.48 3.99 -26.76
C GLU A 34 15.92 5.47 -26.72
N GLY A 35 16.10 6.03 -25.52
CA GLY A 35 16.49 7.43 -25.31
C GLY A 35 16.19 7.93 -23.90
N GLU A 36 16.84 9.02 -23.47
CA GLU A 36 16.58 9.66 -22.17
C GLU A 36 15.26 10.45 -22.22
N PRO A 37 14.34 10.30 -21.25
CA PRO A 37 13.13 11.10 -21.21
C PRO A 37 13.43 12.56 -20.86
N VAL A 38 12.53 13.48 -21.23
CA VAL A 38 12.64 14.93 -20.99
C VAL A 38 13.14 15.27 -19.57
N ILE A 39 12.65 14.58 -18.54
CA ILE A 39 13.01 14.91 -17.15
C ILE A 39 14.47 14.57 -16.78
N SER A 40 15.12 13.70 -17.53
CA SER A 40 16.48 13.23 -17.23
C SER A 40 17.44 13.41 -18.40
N TYR A 41 17.03 14.08 -19.47
CA TYR A 41 17.87 14.31 -20.64
C TYR A 41 18.97 15.32 -20.33
N ARG A 42 20.21 14.85 -20.25
CA ARG A 42 21.38 15.65 -19.87
C ARG A 42 22.07 16.34 -21.06
N GLY A 43 21.43 16.37 -22.23
CA GLY A 43 22.03 16.87 -23.47
C GLY A 43 22.81 15.78 -24.21
N GLY A 44 23.39 16.14 -25.35
CA GLY A 44 24.23 15.22 -26.15
C GLY A 44 23.63 14.79 -27.50
N ILE A 45 22.41 15.24 -27.82
CA ILE A 45 21.86 15.18 -29.18
C ILE A 45 22.00 16.56 -29.81
N ASP A 46 22.66 16.62 -30.98
CA ASP A 46 22.85 17.87 -31.73
C ASP A 46 21.49 18.55 -32.00
N GLY A 47 21.40 19.83 -31.64
CA GLY A 47 20.18 20.63 -31.79
C GLY A 47 19.19 20.56 -30.63
N PHE A 48 19.47 19.79 -29.57
CA PHE A 48 18.60 19.71 -28.38
C PHE A 48 19.37 19.98 -27.09
N GLU A 49 19.01 21.08 -26.42
CA GLU A 49 19.56 21.44 -25.12
C GLU A 49 19.14 20.46 -24.02
N ALA A 50 19.99 20.30 -23.01
CA ALA A 50 19.68 19.50 -21.83
C ALA A 50 18.41 20.01 -21.14
N THR A 51 17.50 19.11 -20.80
CA THR A 51 16.25 19.41 -20.11
C THR A 51 16.22 18.86 -18.68
N ALA A 52 17.26 18.13 -18.26
CA ALA A 52 17.45 17.71 -16.89
C ALA A 52 17.71 18.92 -15.99
N VAL A 53 16.91 19.07 -14.94
CA VAL A 53 17.07 20.09 -13.90
C VAL A 53 17.77 19.49 -12.67
N GLU A 54 18.60 20.32 -12.01
CA GLU A 54 19.21 20.00 -10.72
C GLU A 54 18.14 19.91 -9.62
N SER A 55 18.49 19.28 -8.49
CA SER A 55 17.54 18.70 -7.52
C SER A 55 16.56 19.67 -6.84
N ASP A 56 16.80 20.98 -6.92
CA ASP A 56 15.98 22.04 -6.33
C ASP A 56 15.18 22.89 -7.34
N GLN A 57 15.32 22.62 -8.64
CA GLN A 57 14.66 23.40 -9.70
C GLN A 57 13.47 22.66 -10.33
N LYS A 58 12.37 23.40 -10.52
CA LYS A 58 11.19 22.89 -11.24
C LYS A 58 11.51 22.86 -12.74
N LEU A 59 11.29 21.70 -13.37
CA LEU A 59 11.32 21.62 -14.82
C LEU A 59 10.20 22.48 -15.40
N ASP A 60 10.56 23.52 -16.15
CA ASP A 60 9.60 24.28 -16.93
C ASP A 60 9.17 23.45 -18.15
N VAL A 61 8.04 22.76 -18.01
CA VAL A 61 7.46 21.92 -19.07
C VAL A 61 6.99 22.72 -20.29
N THR A 62 6.95 24.04 -20.20
CA THR A 62 6.59 24.95 -21.30
C THR A 62 7.82 25.58 -21.98
N SER A 63 9.03 25.34 -21.46
CA SER A 63 10.25 25.85 -22.06
C SER A 63 10.47 25.30 -23.47
N ASP A 64 11.06 26.12 -24.34
CA ASP A 64 11.35 25.74 -25.72
C ASP A 64 12.25 24.50 -25.81
N SER A 65 13.20 24.34 -24.87
CA SER A 65 14.07 23.16 -24.80
C SER A 65 13.28 21.88 -24.48
N VAL A 66 12.36 21.93 -23.52
CA VAL A 66 11.46 20.81 -23.19
C VAL A 66 10.51 20.50 -24.33
N ALA A 67 9.86 21.52 -24.91
CA ALA A 67 8.92 21.35 -26.02
C ALA A 67 9.61 20.76 -27.25
N SER A 68 10.78 21.29 -27.62
CA SER A 68 11.58 20.83 -28.75
C SER A 68 12.06 19.39 -28.56
N TYR A 69 12.61 19.07 -27.39
CA TYR A 69 13.08 17.71 -27.11
C TYR A 69 11.93 16.69 -26.99
N ALA A 70 10.80 17.06 -26.40
CA ALA A 70 9.61 16.22 -26.38
C ALA A 70 9.07 15.94 -27.79
N GLN A 71 9.03 16.96 -28.65
CA GLN A 71 8.62 16.83 -30.04
C GLN A 71 9.62 15.99 -30.85
N HIS A 72 10.91 16.07 -30.54
CA HIS A 72 11.93 15.19 -31.12
C HIS A 72 11.67 13.72 -30.77
N LEU A 73 11.40 13.42 -29.50
CA LEU A 73 11.07 12.05 -29.06
C LEU A 73 9.79 11.53 -29.74
N GLU A 74 8.77 12.37 -29.89
CA GLU A 74 7.55 12.02 -30.62
C GLU A 74 7.79 11.81 -32.11
N SER A 75 8.52 12.71 -32.77
CA SER A 75 8.84 12.58 -34.19
C SER A 75 9.68 11.34 -34.47
N ARG A 76 10.64 11.02 -33.59
CA ARG A 76 11.43 9.78 -33.66
C ARG A 76 10.56 8.54 -33.51
N HIS A 77 9.57 8.59 -32.61
CA HIS A 77 8.60 7.51 -32.43
C HIS A 77 7.71 7.34 -33.66
N ASP A 78 7.19 8.43 -34.21
CA ASP A 78 6.32 8.42 -35.39
C ASP A 78 7.08 7.94 -36.63
N THR A 79 8.29 8.46 -36.87
CA THR A 79 9.16 8.00 -37.96
C THR A 79 9.47 6.51 -37.83
N LEU A 80 9.68 6.01 -36.60
CA LEU A 80 9.89 4.59 -36.37
C LEU A 80 8.64 3.78 -36.72
N LEU A 81 7.45 4.23 -36.31
CA LEU A 81 6.20 3.54 -36.65
C LEU A 81 5.96 3.51 -38.17
N GLU A 82 6.13 4.65 -38.85
CA GLU A 82 6.02 4.77 -40.31
C GLU A 82 7.05 3.89 -41.04
N SER A 83 8.25 3.73 -40.48
CA SER A 83 9.29 2.87 -41.08
C SER A 83 9.01 1.36 -40.94
N LEU A 84 8.18 0.96 -39.97
CA LEU A 84 7.96 -0.44 -39.61
C LEU A 84 6.60 -0.97 -40.08
N PHE A 85 5.62 -0.10 -40.27
CA PHE A 85 4.26 -0.48 -40.62
C PHE A 85 3.78 0.30 -41.83
N GLU A 86 3.12 -0.38 -42.76
CA GLU A 86 2.50 0.27 -43.90
C GLU A 86 1.31 1.14 -43.45
N ASP A 87 1.06 2.24 -44.17
CA ASP A 87 -0.08 3.12 -43.91
C ASP A 87 -1.38 2.32 -43.82
N GLU A 88 -2.26 2.71 -42.88
CA GLU A 88 -3.55 2.05 -42.58
C GLU A 88 -3.48 0.65 -41.91
N THR A 89 -2.29 0.09 -41.67
CA THR A 89 -2.16 -1.21 -40.97
C THR A 89 -2.15 -1.09 -39.44
N TYR A 90 -2.02 0.12 -38.91
CA TYR A 90 -2.08 0.42 -37.48
C TYR A 90 -2.76 1.75 -37.20
N THR A 91 -3.30 1.91 -35.99
CA THR A 91 -3.79 3.20 -35.50
C THR A 91 -2.97 3.60 -34.26
N LYS A 92 -2.28 4.75 -34.32
CA LYS A 92 -1.63 5.33 -33.15
C LYS A 92 -2.70 5.84 -32.18
N VAL A 93 -2.96 5.09 -31.12
CA VAL A 93 -4.01 5.40 -30.13
C VAL A 93 -3.61 6.56 -29.22
N TYR A 94 -2.36 6.57 -28.75
CA TYR A 94 -1.85 7.58 -27.81
C TYR A 94 -0.32 7.55 -27.73
N SER A 95 0.31 8.70 -27.48
CA SER A 95 1.76 8.82 -27.22
C SER A 95 2.01 9.01 -25.72
N TYR A 96 2.54 7.97 -25.06
CA TYR A 96 2.87 8.02 -23.64
C TYR A 96 4.16 8.82 -23.41
N LYS A 97 4.03 10.05 -22.91
CA LYS A 97 5.17 10.95 -22.61
C LYS A 97 5.83 10.70 -21.24
N HIS A 98 5.27 9.81 -20.43
CA HIS A 98 5.67 9.59 -19.04
C HIS A 98 5.75 8.11 -18.70
N LEU A 99 6.86 7.70 -18.06
CA LEU A 99 6.97 6.39 -17.41
C LEU A 99 6.28 6.45 -16.05
N ILE A 100 5.39 5.48 -15.82
CA ILE A 100 4.60 5.35 -14.60
C ILE A 100 5.06 4.07 -13.89
N ASN A 101 5.24 4.17 -12.58
CA ASN A 101 5.27 2.98 -11.73
C ASN A 101 3.81 2.49 -11.58
N GLY A 102 3.40 1.54 -12.43
CA GLY A 102 2.01 1.08 -12.56
C GLY A 102 1.48 0.27 -11.39
N HIS A 103 2.26 0.07 -10.32
CA HIS A 103 1.97 -0.86 -9.24
C HIS A 103 0.60 -0.61 -8.57
N THR A 104 0.31 0.64 -8.17
CA THR A 104 -0.97 0.99 -7.53
C THR A 104 -2.14 0.90 -8.50
N ALA A 105 -1.95 1.32 -9.75
CA ALA A 105 -2.95 1.22 -10.80
C ALA A 105 -3.34 -0.24 -11.08
N ALA A 106 -2.35 -1.15 -11.10
CA ALA A 106 -2.57 -2.58 -11.29
C ALA A 106 -3.32 -3.23 -10.11
N ILE A 107 -3.07 -2.81 -8.86
CA ILE A 107 -3.85 -3.29 -7.70
C ILE A 107 -5.31 -2.88 -7.82
N ALA A 108 -5.59 -1.64 -8.25
CA ALA A 108 -6.95 -1.15 -8.39
C ALA A 108 -7.69 -1.80 -9.56
N ALA A 109 -7.08 -1.82 -10.75
CA ALA A 109 -7.76 -2.13 -12.01
C ALA A 109 -6.89 -2.88 -13.04
N GLY A 110 -5.80 -3.53 -12.60
CA GLY A 110 -5.00 -4.40 -13.47
C GLY A 110 -5.83 -5.55 -14.04
N ASN A 111 -5.51 -5.95 -15.28
CA ASN A 111 -6.28 -6.98 -15.98
C ASN A 111 -6.28 -8.31 -15.21
N ASN A 112 -7.31 -9.13 -15.44
CA ASN A 112 -7.52 -10.38 -14.72
C ASN A 112 -6.61 -11.49 -15.25
N GLY A 113 -6.05 -12.28 -14.32
CA GLY A 113 -5.36 -13.52 -14.65
C GLY A 113 -3.98 -13.32 -15.27
N VAL A 114 -3.31 -12.20 -15.01
CA VAL A 114 -1.97 -11.91 -15.51
C VAL A 114 -0.94 -12.75 -14.73
N PRO A 115 -0.15 -13.62 -15.36
CA PRO A 115 0.83 -14.43 -14.63
C PRO A 115 1.92 -13.55 -14.03
N VAL A 116 2.16 -13.70 -12.72
CA VAL A 116 3.22 -13.00 -11.99
C VAL A 116 4.49 -13.83 -12.14
N ARG A 117 5.45 -13.32 -12.92
CA ARG A 117 6.73 -14.01 -13.17
C ARG A 117 7.90 -13.11 -12.81
N VAL A 118 8.80 -13.64 -11.99
CA VAL A 118 10.04 -12.98 -11.58
C VAL A 118 11.16 -14.01 -11.58
N HIS A 119 12.31 -13.67 -12.18
CA HIS A 119 13.44 -14.59 -12.35
C HIS A 119 13.09 -15.98 -12.94
N GLY A 120 12.09 -16.04 -13.81
CA GLY A 120 11.65 -17.28 -14.46
C GLY A 120 10.74 -18.19 -13.62
N TYR A 121 10.38 -17.78 -12.40
CA TYR A 121 9.43 -18.49 -11.54
C TYR A 121 8.06 -17.81 -11.54
N GLU A 122 6.99 -18.60 -11.42
CA GLU A 122 5.62 -18.11 -11.39
C GLU A 122 5.08 -18.10 -9.96
N TYR A 123 4.59 -16.93 -9.51
CA TYR A 123 4.08 -16.69 -8.15
C TYR A 123 2.54 -16.56 -8.12
N GLY A 124 1.88 -17.16 -9.10
CA GLY A 124 0.43 -17.11 -9.28
C GLY A 124 -0.01 -16.11 -10.35
N ARG A 125 -1.29 -15.75 -10.32
CA ARG A 125 -1.92 -14.86 -11.32
C ARG A 125 -2.51 -13.64 -10.63
N ALA A 126 -2.07 -12.46 -11.03
CA ALA A 126 -2.55 -11.18 -10.54
C ALA A 126 -3.86 -10.76 -11.22
N SER A 127 -4.65 -9.99 -10.47
CA SER A 127 -5.85 -9.32 -10.94
C SER A 127 -6.03 -8.07 -10.08
N GLY A 128 -6.36 -6.93 -10.70
CA GLY A 128 -6.84 -5.79 -9.94
C GLY A 128 -8.18 -6.08 -9.27
N MET A 129 -8.58 -5.25 -8.31
CA MET A 129 -9.89 -5.39 -7.66
C MET A 129 -11.05 -5.12 -8.63
N ALA A 130 -10.88 -4.24 -9.62
CA ALA A 130 -11.82 -3.98 -10.71
C ALA A 130 -11.14 -4.10 -12.09
N PRO A 131 -10.88 -5.32 -12.60
CA PRO A 131 -10.03 -5.56 -13.78
C PRO A 131 -10.52 -4.97 -15.11
N ARG A 132 -11.78 -4.55 -15.17
CA ARG A 132 -12.41 -3.96 -16.35
C ARG A 132 -12.67 -2.46 -16.19
N ALA A 133 -12.32 -1.87 -15.06
CA ALA A 133 -12.37 -0.42 -14.89
C ALA A 133 -11.34 0.24 -15.83
N ARG A 134 -11.69 1.42 -16.35
CA ARG A 134 -10.75 2.25 -17.11
C ARG A 134 -9.80 2.95 -16.12
N ILE A 135 -8.58 3.20 -16.56
CA ILE A 135 -7.56 3.87 -15.76
C ILE A 135 -7.23 5.20 -16.44
N ALA A 136 -7.38 6.30 -15.70
CA ALA A 136 -6.83 7.60 -16.05
C ALA A 136 -5.66 7.90 -15.09
N VAL A 137 -4.51 8.31 -15.62
CA VAL A 137 -3.29 8.53 -14.83
C VAL A 137 -2.90 10.00 -14.84
N TYR A 138 -2.79 10.56 -13.63
CA TYR A 138 -2.35 11.94 -13.41
C TYR A 138 -1.04 11.92 -12.62
N LYS A 139 0.06 12.21 -13.30
CA LYS A 139 1.39 12.21 -12.67
C LYS A 139 1.62 13.52 -11.93
N ALA A 140 1.53 13.47 -10.60
CA ALA A 140 1.84 14.60 -9.73
C ALA A 140 3.13 14.42 -8.91
N LEU A 141 3.76 13.23 -9.00
CA LEU A 141 4.94 12.88 -8.23
C LEU A 141 6.16 12.55 -9.10
N TYR A 142 7.34 12.91 -8.59
CA TYR A 142 8.64 12.87 -9.23
C TYR A 142 9.67 12.33 -8.23
N ARG A 143 10.65 11.59 -8.75
CA ARG A 143 11.58 10.80 -7.94
C ARG A 143 12.40 11.62 -6.93
N LEU A 144 12.89 12.79 -7.32
CA LEU A 144 13.89 13.52 -6.52
C LEU A 144 13.28 14.33 -5.37
N PHE A 145 12.11 14.92 -5.59
CA PHE A 145 11.49 15.84 -4.63
C PHE A 145 10.09 15.37 -4.16
N GLY A 146 9.64 14.20 -4.61
CA GLY A 146 8.30 13.71 -4.32
C GLY A 146 7.27 14.46 -5.15
N GLY A 147 6.89 15.67 -4.77
CA GLY A 147 5.93 16.51 -5.49
C GLY A 147 5.43 17.65 -4.63
N PHE A 148 4.95 18.73 -5.24
CA PHE A 148 4.37 19.85 -4.50
C PHE A 148 2.87 19.64 -4.30
N VAL A 149 2.32 20.19 -3.22
CA VAL A 149 0.86 20.18 -2.97
C VAL A 149 0.10 20.76 -4.15
N ALA A 150 0.64 21.82 -4.79
CA ALA A 150 0.05 22.43 -5.98
C ALA A 150 -0.09 21.45 -7.15
N ASP A 151 0.92 20.61 -7.41
CA ASP A 151 0.86 19.64 -8.52
C ASP A 151 -0.19 18.54 -8.23
N VAL A 152 -0.30 18.11 -6.96
CA VAL A 152 -1.31 17.12 -6.54
C VAL A 152 -2.72 17.71 -6.61
N VAL A 153 -2.90 18.96 -6.18
CA VAL A 153 -4.19 19.67 -6.30
C VAL A 153 -4.60 19.80 -7.76
N ALA A 154 -3.70 20.26 -8.65
CA ALA A 154 -3.99 20.37 -10.08
C ALA A 154 -4.35 19.02 -10.70
N ALA A 155 -3.68 17.94 -10.31
CA ALA A 155 -4.02 16.58 -10.75
C ALA A 155 -5.41 16.13 -10.29
N ILE A 156 -5.80 16.44 -9.05
CA ILE A 156 -7.15 16.15 -8.53
C ILE A 156 -8.21 16.92 -9.32
N GLU A 157 -7.99 18.23 -9.53
CA GLU A 157 -8.92 19.08 -10.28
C GLU A 157 -9.10 18.60 -11.72
N MET A 158 -7.99 18.28 -12.41
CA MET A 158 -8.04 17.75 -13.77
C MET A 158 -8.77 16.41 -13.83
N ALA A 159 -8.53 15.52 -12.86
CA ALA A 159 -9.22 14.24 -12.81
C ALA A 159 -10.73 14.39 -12.60
N VAL A 160 -11.15 15.30 -11.72
CA VAL A 160 -12.56 15.63 -11.51
C VAL A 160 -13.16 16.22 -12.78
N HIS A 161 -12.44 17.14 -13.45
CA HIS A 161 -12.87 17.74 -14.72
C HIS A 161 -13.07 16.68 -15.82
N ASP A 162 -12.18 15.69 -15.91
CA ASP A 162 -12.28 14.58 -16.87
C ASP A 162 -13.40 13.58 -16.52
N GLY A 163 -14.06 13.73 -15.36
CA GLY A 163 -15.22 12.94 -14.97
C GLY A 163 -14.87 11.56 -14.41
N VAL A 164 -13.75 11.42 -13.69
CA VAL A 164 -13.42 10.14 -13.02
C VAL A 164 -14.42 9.80 -11.92
N ASP A 165 -14.79 8.53 -11.78
CA ASP A 165 -15.69 8.07 -10.71
C ASP A 165 -15.00 7.92 -9.35
N ILE A 166 -13.74 7.44 -9.39
CA ILE A 166 -12.96 7.02 -8.23
C ILE A 166 -11.54 7.57 -8.33
N LEU A 167 -11.06 8.20 -7.26
CA LEU A 167 -9.68 8.63 -7.10
C LEU A 167 -8.94 7.72 -6.11
N ASN A 168 -7.81 7.18 -6.54
CA ASN A 168 -6.84 6.53 -5.67
C ASN A 168 -5.66 7.48 -5.41
N LEU A 169 -5.48 7.88 -4.15
CA LEU A 169 -4.38 8.73 -3.72
C LEU A 169 -3.47 7.95 -2.75
N SER A 170 -2.48 7.27 -3.31
CA SER A 170 -1.42 6.60 -2.55
C SER A 170 -0.34 7.59 -2.07
N VAL A 171 -0.75 8.80 -1.68
CA VAL A 171 0.07 9.95 -1.29
C VAL A 171 -0.59 10.72 -0.14
N GLY A 172 0.20 11.41 0.66
CA GLY A 172 -0.27 12.35 1.68
C GLY A 172 0.82 13.37 2.02
N PRO A 173 0.51 14.38 2.84
CA PRO A 173 1.50 15.30 3.38
C PRO A 173 2.54 14.55 4.23
N ASN A 174 3.75 15.10 4.33
CA ASN A 174 4.82 14.53 5.15
C ASN A 174 4.61 14.73 6.65
N SER A 175 3.82 15.75 7.02
CA SER A 175 3.53 16.11 8.40
C SER A 175 2.18 16.82 8.49
N PRO A 176 1.62 16.94 9.71
CA PRO A 176 0.49 17.84 9.94
C PRO A 176 0.84 19.27 9.46
N PRO A 177 -0.09 20.00 8.85
CA PRO A 177 0.15 21.39 8.46
C PRO A 177 0.46 22.25 9.69
N ALA A 178 1.58 22.97 9.67
CA ALA A 178 1.98 23.88 10.75
C ALA A 178 1.35 25.29 10.62
N THR A 179 0.85 25.64 9.43
CA THR A 179 0.38 26.98 9.09
C THR A 179 -1.14 27.12 9.12
N THR A 180 -1.88 26.03 9.25
CA THR A 180 -3.35 26.04 9.36
C THR A 180 -3.81 25.67 10.76
N ARG A 181 -5.02 26.13 11.13
CA ARG A 181 -5.61 25.82 12.43
C ARG A 181 -6.16 24.41 12.53
N THR A 182 -6.40 23.76 11.40
CA THR A 182 -6.78 22.34 11.36
C THR A 182 -6.04 21.55 10.28
N THR A 183 -5.93 20.24 10.48
CA THR A 183 -5.32 19.25 9.57
C THR A 183 -6.21 18.85 8.40
N PHE A 184 -7.50 19.21 8.44
CA PHE A 184 -8.52 18.86 7.44
C PHE A 184 -9.15 20.09 6.78
N LEU A 185 -8.51 21.27 6.88
CA LEU A 185 -8.88 22.48 6.13
C LEU A 185 -7.61 23.20 5.65
N ASN A 186 -7.08 22.75 4.53
CA ASN A 186 -5.98 23.37 3.79
C ASN A 186 -6.23 23.17 2.28
N PRO A 187 -5.40 23.71 1.37
CA PRO A 187 -5.64 23.60 -0.07
C PRO A 187 -5.78 22.15 -0.58
N PHE A 188 -5.00 21.21 -0.03
CA PHE A 188 -5.09 19.80 -0.39
C PHE A 188 -6.44 19.22 0.03
N ASP A 189 -6.84 19.42 1.28
CA ASP A 189 -8.12 18.93 1.79
C ASP A 189 -9.34 19.58 1.11
N ALA A 190 -9.25 20.86 0.76
CA ALA A 190 -10.29 21.58 0.02
C ALA A 190 -10.47 21.02 -1.40
N ALA A 191 -9.39 20.64 -2.08
CA ALA A 191 -9.45 19.96 -3.38
C ALA A 191 -10.13 18.59 -3.25
N LEU A 192 -9.80 17.82 -2.21
CA LEU A 192 -10.45 16.54 -1.91
C LEU A 192 -11.94 16.70 -1.63
N LEU A 193 -12.31 17.74 -0.87
CA LEU A 193 -13.71 18.05 -0.58
C LEU A 193 -14.46 18.41 -1.86
N SER A 194 -13.83 19.16 -2.77
CA SER A 194 -14.40 19.53 -4.07
C SER A 194 -14.58 18.32 -4.98
N ALA A 195 -13.66 17.36 -4.97
CA ALA A 195 -13.83 16.08 -5.67
C ALA A 195 -15.03 15.30 -5.13
N VAL A 196 -15.18 15.21 -3.80
CA VAL A 196 -16.32 14.54 -3.17
C VAL A 196 -17.64 15.26 -3.49
N LYS A 197 -17.63 16.59 -3.53
CA LYS A 197 -18.79 17.41 -3.97
C LYS A 197 -19.20 17.08 -5.41
N ALA A 198 -18.24 16.81 -6.29
CA ALA A 198 -18.49 16.38 -7.67
C ALA A 198 -18.96 14.91 -7.78
N GLY A 199 -19.10 14.19 -6.66
CA GLY A 199 -19.54 12.80 -6.63
C GLY A 199 -18.42 11.78 -6.79
N VAL A 200 -17.16 12.21 -6.75
CA VAL A 200 -15.98 11.35 -6.88
C VAL A 200 -15.62 10.74 -5.53
N PHE A 201 -15.53 9.41 -5.45
CA PHE A 201 -15.05 8.74 -4.25
C PHE A 201 -13.53 8.78 -4.17
N VAL A 202 -12.98 9.10 -3.01
CA VAL A 202 -11.52 9.17 -2.82
C VAL A 202 -11.06 8.15 -1.77
N ALA A 203 -10.15 7.26 -2.17
CA ALA A 203 -9.37 6.42 -1.26
C ALA A 203 -7.96 7.00 -1.10
N GLN A 204 -7.54 7.28 0.13
CA GLN A 204 -6.20 7.77 0.44
C GLN A 204 -5.47 6.83 1.39
N ALA A 205 -4.17 6.64 1.16
CA ALA A 205 -3.29 5.92 2.07
C ALA A 205 -3.22 6.61 3.44
N ALA A 206 -3.33 5.86 4.54
CA ALA A 206 -3.28 6.41 5.90
C ALA A 206 -1.90 6.96 6.31
N GLY A 207 -0.81 6.48 5.70
CA GLY A 207 0.57 6.78 6.05
C GLY A 207 1.35 5.56 6.52
N ASN A 208 2.68 5.64 6.47
CA ASN A 208 3.59 4.54 6.84
C ASN A 208 4.44 4.84 8.09
N GLY A 209 4.03 5.82 8.90
CA GLY A 209 4.75 6.26 10.11
C GLY A 209 4.41 5.48 11.39
N GLY A 210 3.68 4.37 11.29
CA GLY A 210 3.36 3.52 12.45
C GLY A 210 4.60 2.88 13.08
N PRO A 211 4.46 2.16 14.22
CA PRO A 211 3.21 1.74 14.85
C PRO A 211 2.70 2.69 15.95
N PHE A 212 3.34 3.84 16.16
CA PHE A 212 2.96 4.75 17.25
C PHE A 212 1.65 5.50 16.95
N ALA A 213 0.93 5.89 17.99
CA ALA A 213 -0.29 6.68 17.90
C ALA A 213 -0.03 8.04 17.22
N LYS A 214 -1.07 8.61 16.59
CA LYS A 214 -1.05 9.95 15.94
C LYS A 214 -0.02 10.08 14.80
N THR A 215 0.20 9.01 14.05
CA THR A 215 1.16 8.95 12.94
C THR A 215 0.50 9.05 11.57
N MET A 216 -0.83 9.27 11.54
CA MET A 216 -1.59 9.41 10.31
C MET A 216 -1.24 10.68 9.54
N VAL A 217 -1.40 10.61 8.22
CA VAL A 217 -1.26 11.74 7.28
C VAL A 217 -2.49 11.92 6.37
N SER A 218 -3.57 11.18 6.65
CA SER A 218 -4.85 11.30 5.92
C SER A 218 -5.96 11.66 6.91
N TYR A 219 -6.31 12.94 6.96
CA TYR A 219 -7.10 13.51 8.06
C TYR A 219 -8.57 13.78 7.70
N SER A 220 -8.86 14.04 6.43
CA SER A 220 -10.15 14.55 5.95
C SER A 220 -11.36 13.62 6.21
N PRO A 221 -12.51 14.12 6.68
CA PRO A 221 -13.70 13.31 6.95
C PRO A 221 -14.40 12.76 5.69
N TRP A 222 -14.35 13.50 4.59
CA TRP A 222 -15.05 13.21 3.33
C TRP A 222 -14.40 12.12 2.46
N ILE A 223 -13.18 11.69 2.79
CA ILE A 223 -12.46 10.63 2.06
C ILE A 223 -12.37 9.32 2.87
N ALA A 224 -12.04 8.21 2.22
CA ALA A 224 -11.71 6.96 2.89
C ALA A 224 -10.19 6.82 3.11
N SER A 225 -9.75 6.89 4.38
CA SER A 225 -8.36 6.68 4.77
C SER A 225 -8.09 5.21 5.07
N VAL A 226 -7.09 4.64 4.40
CA VAL A 226 -6.90 3.19 4.34
C VAL A 226 -5.62 2.74 5.05
N ALA A 227 -5.78 1.90 6.07
CA ALA A 227 -4.69 1.23 6.77
C ALA A 227 -4.23 -0.04 6.04
N ALA A 228 -2.98 -0.45 6.29
CA ALA A 228 -2.37 -1.61 5.66
C ALA A 228 -2.42 -2.84 6.56
N ALA A 229 -2.95 -3.92 6.01
CA ALA A 229 -2.93 -5.26 6.59
C ALA A 229 -1.82 -6.11 5.98
N VAL A 230 -1.28 -6.99 6.80
CA VAL A 230 -0.53 -8.17 6.39
C VAL A 230 -1.51 -9.31 6.11
N ASP A 231 -1.45 -9.87 4.91
CA ASP A 231 -2.30 -10.97 4.46
C ASP A 231 -1.85 -12.33 5.08
N ASP A 232 -2.45 -13.43 4.63
CA ASP A 232 -2.11 -14.79 5.09
C ASP A 232 -0.87 -15.38 4.44
N ARG A 233 -0.31 -14.76 3.38
CA ARG A 233 0.76 -15.32 2.57
C ARG A 233 2.14 -15.08 3.19
N ARG A 234 2.91 -16.14 3.42
CA ARG A 234 4.30 -16.06 3.89
C ARG A 234 5.23 -16.94 3.07
N TYR A 235 6.36 -16.38 2.64
CA TYR A 235 7.43 -17.13 1.97
C TYR A 235 8.49 -17.53 2.99
N LYS A 236 8.47 -18.80 3.36
CA LYS A 236 9.43 -19.39 4.30
C LYS A 236 10.45 -20.20 3.54
N ASN A 237 11.66 -20.25 4.05
CA ASN A 237 12.69 -21.15 3.57
C ASN A 237 13.44 -21.78 4.76
N HIS A 238 14.31 -22.75 4.51
CA HIS A 238 15.15 -23.36 5.53
C HIS A 238 16.52 -23.75 4.98
N LEU A 239 17.51 -23.78 5.87
CA LEU A 239 18.85 -24.30 5.62
C LEU A 239 19.05 -25.57 6.44
N THR A 240 19.34 -26.68 5.78
CA THR A 240 19.68 -27.94 6.44
C THR A 240 21.19 -28.12 6.49
N LEU A 241 21.75 -28.24 7.69
CA LEU A 241 23.19 -28.36 7.91
C LEU A 241 23.70 -29.81 7.81
N GLY A 242 25.02 -29.97 7.71
CA GLY A 242 25.69 -31.27 7.71
C GLY A 242 25.37 -32.11 8.94
N ASN A 243 25.25 -31.46 10.10
CA ASN A 243 24.93 -32.07 11.40
C ASN A 243 23.43 -32.39 11.60
N GLY A 244 22.59 -32.18 10.58
CA GLY A 244 21.15 -32.48 10.62
C GLY A 244 20.26 -31.38 11.22
N LYS A 245 20.84 -30.31 11.79
CA LYS A 245 20.04 -29.15 12.23
C LYS A 245 19.38 -28.47 11.03
N ILE A 246 18.16 -27.98 11.24
CA ILE A 246 17.39 -27.20 10.26
C ILE A 246 17.21 -25.80 10.83
N LEU A 247 17.72 -24.80 10.11
CA LEU A 247 17.60 -23.40 10.47
C LEU A 247 16.51 -22.76 9.61
N ALA A 248 15.48 -22.21 10.24
CA ALA A 248 14.40 -21.52 9.55
C ALA A 248 14.85 -20.12 9.10
N GLY A 249 14.32 -19.68 7.97
CA GLY A 249 14.53 -18.33 7.45
C GLY A 249 13.43 -17.95 6.46
N ILE A 250 13.68 -16.88 5.72
CA ILE A 250 12.84 -16.42 4.62
C ILE A 250 13.62 -16.47 3.31
N GLY A 251 12.92 -16.64 2.20
CA GLY A 251 13.54 -16.62 0.87
C GLY A 251 12.56 -17.07 -0.18
N MET A 252 12.58 -16.42 -1.34
CA MET A 252 11.79 -16.79 -2.52
C MET A 252 12.72 -17.28 -3.62
N SER A 253 13.28 -18.46 -3.41
CA SER A 253 14.32 -19.01 -4.25
C SER A 253 14.12 -20.52 -4.48
N PRO A 254 14.66 -21.08 -5.57
CA PRO A 254 14.68 -22.51 -5.77
C PRO A 254 15.53 -23.21 -4.70
N ALA A 255 15.25 -24.50 -4.48
CA ALA A 255 16.13 -25.33 -3.66
C ALA A 255 17.49 -25.58 -4.33
N THR A 256 18.51 -25.86 -3.51
CA THR A 256 19.70 -26.56 -4.02
C THR A 256 19.34 -27.95 -4.54
N ARG A 257 20.19 -28.58 -5.36
CA ARG A 257 19.89 -29.92 -5.92
C ARG A 257 19.52 -30.92 -4.82
N MET A 258 18.44 -31.66 -5.07
CA MET A 258 17.91 -32.64 -4.13
C MET A 258 18.97 -33.67 -3.73
N ASN A 259 19.02 -34.01 -2.43
CA ASN A 259 19.95 -34.96 -1.83
C ASN A 259 21.45 -34.62 -1.98
N GLN A 260 21.78 -33.38 -2.36
CA GLN A 260 23.16 -32.92 -2.44
C GLN A 260 23.40 -31.82 -1.39
N LYS A 261 24.44 -32.02 -0.57
CA LYS A 261 24.96 -30.98 0.31
C LYS A 261 26.17 -30.32 -0.33
N TYR A 262 26.33 -29.03 -0.08
CA TYR A 262 27.40 -28.21 -0.63
C TYR A 262 28.21 -27.62 0.52
N THR A 263 29.51 -27.45 0.32
CA THR A 263 30.37 -26.80 1.29
C THR A 263 29.92 -25.36 1.51
N LEU A 264 29.93 -24.91 2.76
CA LEU A 264 29.70 -23.52 3.13
C LEU A 264 31.05 -22.80 3.15
N VAL A 265 31.10 -21.59 2.59
CA VAL A 265 32.29 -20.72 2.64
C VAL A 265 31.86 -19.31 3.05
N ALA A 266 32.42 -18.77 4.14
CA ALA A 266 32.11 -17.42 4.58
C ALA A 266 32.84 -16.38 3.73
N ALA A 267 32.17 -15.28 3.39
CA ALA A 267 32.73 -14.19 2.60
C ALA A 267 34.06 -13.67 3.18
N ASN A 268 34.16 -13.56 4.51
CA ASN A 268 35.38 -13.11 5.20
C ASN A 268 36.56 -14.07 5.08
N ASP A 269 36.32 -15.36 4.79
CA ASP A 269 37.37 -16.38 4.68
C ASP A 269 37.87 -16.60 3.25
N VAL A 270 37.25 -15.94 2.28
CA VAL A 270 37.56 -16.06 0.86
C VAL A 270 37.99 -14.73 0.24
N LEU A 271 38.45 -13.77 1.04
CA LEU A 271 38.93 -12.47 0.54
C LEU A 271 40.26 -12.59 -0.23
N LEU A 272 40.40 -11.82 -1.31
CA LEU A 272 41.63 -11.77 -2.10
C LEU A 272 42.76 -10.98 -1.42
N ASP A 273 42.44 -9.89 -0.70
CA ASP A 273 43.39 -9.05 0.02
C ASP A 273 43.00 -8.86 1.50
N SER A 274 43.96 -9.02 2.41
CA SER A 274 43.78 -8.83 3.86
C SER A 274 43.91 -7.37 4.33
N SER A 275 44.08 -6.41 3.42
CA SER A 275 44.57 -5.06 3.70
C SER A 275 43.50 -3.94 3.73
N GLY A 276 42.21 -4.26 3.68
CA GLY A 276 41.15 -3.23 3.68
C GLY A 276 40.03 -3.48 4.68
N LYS A 277 39.92 -2.60 5.69
CA LYS A 277 38.82 -2.49 6.67
C LYS A 277 37.48 -2.07 6.03
N SER A 278 37.03 -2.77 4.99
CA SER A 278 35.71 -2.57 4.38
C SER A 278 34.85 -3.78 4.71
N THR A 279 33.59 -3.55 5.07
CA THR A 279 32.62 -4.60 5.43
C THR A 279 32.25 -5.41 4.19
N THR A 280 33.08 -6.39 3.81
CA THR A 280 32.85 -7.31 2.68
C THR A 280 31.93 -8.48 3.00
N ALA A 281 31.54 -8.60 4.28
CA ALA A 281 30.68 -9.67 4.76
C ALA A 281 29.31 -9.69 4.08
N ASP A 282 28.82 -8.55 3.57
CA ASP A 282 27.50 -8.42 2.94
C ASP A 282 27.44 -8.85 1.46
N CYS A 283 28.54 -9.37 0.91
CA CYS A 283 28.60 -9.96 -0.43
C CYS A 283 28.12 -9.06 -1.58
N GLN A 284 28.28 -7.74 -1.44
CA GLN A 284 27.85 -6.80 -2.49
C GLN A 284 28.85 -6.68 -3.65
N ARG A 285 30.08 -7.16 -3.46
CA ARG A 285 31.22 -6.93 -4.37
C ARG A 285 31.90 -8.25 -4.76
N PRO A 286 31.70 -8.79 -5.96
CA PRO A 286 32.33 -10.04 -6.36
C PRO A 286 33.86 -9.93 -6.53
N GLU A 287 34.38 -8.75 -6.89
CA GLU A 287 35.79 -8.54 -7.22
C GLU A 287 36.76 -8.68 -6.05
N VAL A 288 36.26 -8.66 -4.81
CA VAL A 288 37.06 -8.82 -3.59
C VAL A 288 37.10 -10.26 -3.09
N LEU A 289 36.30 -11.16 -3.69
CA LEU A 289 36.15 -12.55 -3.26
C LEU A 289 36.89 -13.50 -4.23
N ASN A 290 37.58 -14.49 -3.67
CA ASN A 290 38.31 -15.50 -4.40
C ASN A 290 37.35 -16.48 -5.07
N LYS A 291 37.12 -16.26 -6.36
CA LYS A 291 36.24 -17.09 -7.20
C LYS A 291 36.53 -18.59 -7.11
N ASN A 292 37.79 -19.00 -7.01
CA ASN A 292 38.15 -20.42 -6.97
C ASN A 292 37.71 -21.10 -5.66
N MET A 293 37.66 -20.35 -4.56
CA MET A 293 37.19 -20.85 -3.26
C MET A 293 35.65 -20.86 -3.17
N VAL A 294 34.99 -19.96 -3.90
CA VAL A 294 33.52 -19.81 -3.89
C VAL A 294 32.82 -20.73 -4.89
N LYS A 295 33.43 -20.98 -6.04
CA LYS A 295 32.82 -21.77 -7.12
C LYS A 295 32.40 -23.17 -6.64
N GLY A 296 31.13 -23.52 -6.86
CA GLY A 296 30.56 -24.81 -6.48
C GLY A 296 30.11 -24.92 -5.02
N ASN A 297 30.26 -23.86 -4.22
CA ASN A 297 29.95 -23.83 -2.80
C ASN A 297 28.77 -22.88 -2.49
N ILE A 298 28.23 -22.96 -1.27
CA ILE A 298 27.25 -21.99 -0.77
C ILE A 298 28.02 -20.85 -0.08
N LEU A 299 27.78 -19.63 -0.54
CA LEU A 299 28.41 -18.43 0.00
C LEU A 299 27.65 -17.93 1.24
N LEU A 300 28.32 -17.87 2.39
CA LEU A 300 27.77 -17.32 3.63
C LEU A 300 28.14 -15.84 3.76
N CYS A 301 27.10 -15.01 3.84
CA CYS A 301 27.14 -13.55 3.91
C CYS A 301 26.50 -13.06 5.22
N GLY A 302 26.95 -11.92 5.72
CA GLY A 302 26.36 -11.24 6.87
C GLY A 302 25.37 -10.16 6.45
N TYR A 303 24.27 -10.02 7.20
CA TYR A 303 23.37 -8.88 7.07
C TYR A 303 23.98 -7.65 7.75
N SER A 304 24.37 -6.66 6.97
CA SER A 304 24.95 -5.41 7.46
C SER A 304 23.93 -4.27 7.55
N PHE A 305 24.30 -3.16 8.20
CA PHE A 305 23.50 -1.94 8.23
C PHE A 305 23.26 -1.34 6.83
N ASN A 306 24.07 -1.70 5.82
CA ASN A 306 23.91 -1.27 4.43
C ASN A 306 22.57 -1.69 3.83
N PHE A 307 21.99 -2.82 4.28
CA PHE A 307 20.66 -3.24 3.87
C PHE A 307 19.55 -2.34 4.45
N VAL A 308 19.78 -1.76 5.64
CA VAL A 308 18.82 -0.86 6.30
C VAL A 308 18.78 0.49 5.60
N ILE A 309 19.94 1.04 5.22
CA ILE A 309 20.03 2.32 4.49
C ILE A 309 19.87 2.18 2.97
N GLY A 310 19.65 0.98 2.45
CA GLY A 310 19.37 0.72 1.03
C GLY A 310 20.59 0.75 0.10
N THR A 311 21.81 0.70 0.63
CA THR A 311 23.05 0.61 -0.18
C THR A 311 23.46 -0.83 -0.51
N ALA A 312 22.88 -1.82 0.20
CA ALA A 312 22.99 -3.23 -0.11
C ALA A 312 21.63 -3.84 -0.46
N SER A 313 21.60 -4.85 -1.34
CA SER A 313 20.36 -5.54 -1.75
C SER A 313 20.53 -7.04 -1.91
N MET A 314 19.41 -7.77 -1.84
CA MET A 314 19.36 -9.23 -2.06
C MET A 314 19.59 -9.60 -3.52
N ALA A 315 19.07 -8.80 -4.44
CA ALA A 315 19.40 -8.95 -5.86
C ALA A 315 20.92 -8.90 -6.07
N LYS A 316 21.63 -7.95 -5.42
CA LYS A 316 23.08 -7.85 -5.56
C LYS A 316 23.85 -9.01 -4.95
N VAL A 317 23.42 -9.55 -3.80
CA VAL A 317 24.01 -10.77 -3.24
C VAL A 317 23.85 -11.95 -4.21
N ALA A 318 22.66 -12.10 -4.81
CA ALA A 318 22.40 -13.15 -5.78
C ALA A 318 23.26 -13.01 -7.04
N GLU A 319 23.45 -11.79 -7.55
CA GLU A 319 24.37 -11.49 -8.65
C GLU A 319 25.82 -11.87 -8.31
N THR A 320 26.30 -11.47 -7.13
CA THR A 320 27.65 -11.81 -6.65
C THR A 320 27.84 -13.32 -6.58
N ALA A 321 26.90 -14.04 -5.96
CA ALA A 321 26.92 -15.49 -5.87
C ALA A 321 27.01 -16.13 -7.27
N LYS A 322 26.17 -15.67 -8.21
CA LYS A 322 26.16 -16.15 -9.61
C LYS A 322 27.48 -15.85 -10.33
N ALA A 323 28.03 -14.64 -10.20
CA ALA A 323 29.28 -14.23 -10.86
C ALA A 323 30.50 -15.05 -10.40
N LEU A 324 30.50 -15.44 -9.13
CA LEU A 324 31.54 -16.28 -8.52
C LEU A 324 31.32 -17.77 -8.78
N GLY A 325 30.17 -18.17 -9.33
CA GLY A 325 29.81 -19.56 -9.57
C GLY A 325 29.44 -20.33 -8.30
N ALA A 326 28.98 -19.63 -7.26
CA ALA A 326 28.39 -20.24 -6.07
C ALA A 326 27.11 -21.00 -6.46
N VAL A 327 26.83 -22.07 -5.72
CA VAL A 327 25.59 -22.86 -5.89
C VAL A 327 24.39 -22.14 -5.27
N GLY A 328 24.64 -21.24 -4.32
CA GLY A 328 23.65 -20.44 -3.65
C GLY A 328 24.28 -19.56 -2.58
N PHE A 329 23.47 -18.87 -1.81
CA PHE A 329 23.94 -18.04 -0.71
C PHE A 329 23.07 -18.14 0.54
N VAL A 330 23.66 -17.87 1.69
CA VAL A 330 22.98 -17.69 2.96
C VAL A 330 23.33 -16.31 3.47
N LEU A 331 22.32 -15.53 3.84
CA LEU A 331 22.49 -14.26 4.54
C LEU A 331 22.08 -14.45 6.00
N ALA A 332 23.00 -14.21 6.93
CA ALA A 332 22.77 -14.37 8.35
C ALA A 332 22.69 -13.01 9.05
N VAL A 333 21.62 -12.78 9.81
CA VAL A 333 21.48 -11.59 10.67
C VAL A 333 22.21 -11.83 11.97
N GLU A 334 23.38 -11.20 12.14
CA GLU A 334 24.17 -11.29 13.36
C GLU A 334 23.71 -10.28 14.42
N ASN A 335 23.23 -9.12 14.00
CA ASN A 335 22.65 -8.11 14.88
C ASN A 335 21.48 -7.42 14.15
N ALA A 336 20.36 -7.23 14.84
CA ALA A 336 19.24 -6.45 14.32
C ALA A 336 19.37 -5.00 14.83
N SER A 337 19.32 -4.04 13.90
CA SER A 337 19.24 -2.61 14.24
C SER A 337 17.80 -2.11 14.16
N PRO A 338 17.43 -1.04 14.87
CA PRO A 338 16.12 -0.42 14.70
C PRO A 338 15.88 -0.06 13.23
N GLY A 339 14.68 -0.36 12.73
CA GLY A 339 14.32 -0.16 11.33
C GLY A 339 14.72 -1.31 10.39
N THR A 340 15.36 -2.38 10.88
CA THR A 340 15.63 -3.57 10.06
C THR A 340 14.32 -4.17 9.52
N LYS A 341 14.24 -4.35 8.21
CA LYS A 341 13.08 -4.90 7.51
C LYS A 341 13.49 -6.17 6.77
N PHE A 342 12.81 -7.27 7.08
CA PHE A 342 13.04 -8.55 6.43
C PHE A 342 11.92 -8.85 5.44
N ASP A 343 12.09 -8.40 4.21
CA ASP A 343 11.19 -8.76 3.12
C ASP A 343 11.75 -9.99 2.39
N PRO A 344 10.91 -10.98 2.07
CA PRO A 344 11.33 -12.02 1.14
C PRO A 344 11.55 -11.36 -0.23
N VAL A 345 12.70 -11.64 -0.84
CA VAL A 345 13.06 -11.14 -2.17
C VAL A 345 13.19 -12.34 -3.11
N PRO A 346 12.53 -12.33 -4.29
CA PRO A 346 12.69 -13.39 -5.27
C PRO A 346 14.10 -13.33 -5.84
N VAL A 347 14.76 -14.49 -5.98
CA VAL A 347 16.09 -14.58 -6.58
C VAL A 347 16.22 -15.81 -7.47
N GLY A 348 16.97 -15.69 -8.57
CA GLY A 348 17.16 -16.76 -9.57
C GLY A 348 18.13 -17.88 -9.16
N VAL A 349 18.71 -17.82 -7.96
CA VAL A 349 19.64 -18.82 -7.42
C VAL A 349 19.19 -19.24 -6.01
N PRO A 350 19.52 -20.46 -5.54
CA PRO A 350 19.22 -20.86 -4.17
C PRO A 350 19.73 -19.84 -3.15
N GLY A 351 18.84 -19.34 -2.31
CA GLY A 351 19.12 -18.20 -1.44
C GLY A 351 18.20 -18.18 -0.22
N ILE A 352 18.76 -17.93 0.95
CA ILE A 352 18.00 -17.82 2.20
C ILE A 352 18.55 -16.71 3.09
N LEU A 353 17.64 -16.00 3.75
CA LEU A 353 17.91 -15.05 4.81
C LEU A 353 17.46 -15.62 6.15
N ILE A 354 18.40 -15.84 7.07
CA ILE A 354 18.15 -16.24 8.44
C ILE A 354 18.00 -14.97 9.28
N THR A 355 16.77 -14.66 9.65
CA THR A 355 16.41 -13.41 10.34
C THR A 355 16.55 -13.49 11.86
N ASP A 356 16.56 -14.71 12.41
CA ASP A 356 16.67 -14.95 13.84
C ASP A 356 18.14 -14.98 14.25
N VAL A 357 18.54 -14.06 15.14
CA VAL A 357 19.93 -13.89 15.59
C VAL A 357 20.47 -15.16 16.24
N SER A 358 19.67 -15.84 17.08
CA SER A 358 20.08 -17.10 17.70
C SER A 358 20.34 -18.17 16.65
N LYS A 359 19.56 -18.22 15.56
CA LYS A 359 19.78 -19.17 14.47
C LYS A 359 20.99 -18.82 13.61
N SER A 360 21.27 -17.53 13.43
CA SER A 360 22.50 -17.06 12.80
C SER A 360 23.74 -17.44 13.61
N GLU A 361 23.71 -17.26 14.93
CA GLU A 361 24.77 -17.71 15.84
C GLU A 361 25.00 -19.22 15.73
N GLU A 362 23.93 -20.02 15.77
CA GLU A 362 24.02 -21.48 15.58
C GLU A 362 24.68 -21.87 14.24
N LEU A 363 24.40 -21.12 13.16
CA LEU A 363 25.03 -21.32 11.86
C LEU A 363 26.52 -20.97 11.89
N ILE A 364 26.86 -19.83 12.46
CA ILE A 364 28.22 -19.29 12.53
C ILE A 364 29.10 -20.21 13.39
N ASP A 365 28.60 -20.69 14.52
CA ASP A 365 29.28 -21.65 15.38
C ASP A 365 29.53 -22.97 14.66
N TYR A 366 28.50 -23.50 13.97
CA TYR A 366 28.65 -24.71 13.16
C TYR A 366 29.72 -24.53 12.08
N TYR A 367 29.71 -23.39 11.39
CA TYR A 367 30.68 -23.06 10.36
C TYR A 367 32.10 -22.98 10.93
N ASN A 368 32.29 -22.26 12.04
CA ASN A 368 33.59 -22.06 12.68
C ASN A 368 34.20 -23.36 13.19
N VAL A 369 33.43 -24.19 13.90
CA VAL A 369 33.90 -25.50 14.40
C VAL A 369 34.25 -26.44 13.26
N SER A 370 33.54 -26.35 12.14
CA SER A 370 33.77 -27.20 10.96
C SER A 370 34.88 -26.68 10.03
N THR A 371 35.43 -25.49 10.28
CA THR A 371 36.44 -24.85 9.43
C THR A 371 37.80 -24.87 10.12
N THR A 372 38.74 -25.64 9.56
CA THR A 372 40.09 -25.76 10.16
C THR A 372 40.94 -24.56 9.75
N ARG A 373 41.56 -23.89 10.72
CA ARG A 373 42.41 -22.72 10.50
C ARG A 373 43.86 -22.98 10.88
N ASP A 374 44.78 -22.22 10.32
CA ASP A 374 46.16 -22.18 10.77
C ASP A 374 46.35 -21.21 11.95
N TRP A 375 47.59 -21.12 12.46
CA TRP A 375 47.95 -20.27 13.59
C TRP A 375 47.81 -18.76 13.30
N THR A 376 47.70 -18.36 12.03
CA THR A 376 47.45 -16.98 11.60
C THR A 376 45.95 -16.68 11.41
N GLY A 377 45.09 -17.67 11.60
CA GLY A 377 43.64 -17.55 11.40
C GLY A 377 43.17 -17.82 9.97
N ARG A 378 44.08 -18.14 9.03
CA ARG A 378 43.72 -18.45 7.64
C ARG A 378 43.11 -19.85 7.53
N VAL A 379 42.12 -20.00 6.66
CA VAL A 379 41.44 -21.29 6.46
C VAL A 379 42.33 -22.28 5.71
N LYS A 380 42.50 -23.47 6.28
CA LYS A 380 43.14 -24.63 5.63
C LYS A 380 42.15 -25.52 4.88
N SER A 381 40.95 -25.73 5.42
CA SER A 381 39.91 -26.54 4.80
C SER A 381 38.52 -26.17 5.31
N PHE A 382 37.54 -26.17 4.40
CA PHE A 382 36.13 -25.98 4.69
C PHE A 382 35.46 -27.35 4.76
N LYS A 383 34.88 -27.71 5.93
CA LYS A 383 34.13 -28.97 6.11
C LYS A 383 32.66 -28.75 6.49
N ALA A 384 32.26 -27.50 6.74
CA ALA A 384 30.87 -27.14 6.92
C ALA A 384 30.11 -27.43 5.62
N VAL A 385 28.98 -28.13 5.69
CA VAL A 385 28.14 -28.40 4.51
C VAL A 385 26.68 -28.09 4.81
N GLY A 386 25.90 -27.78 3.79
CA GLY A 386 24.47 -27.58 3.91
C GLY A 386 23.71 -27.64 2.58
N SER A 387 22.39 -27.53 2.66
CA SER A 387 21.48 -27.47 1.52
C SER A 387 20.35 -26.49 1.80
N ILE A 388 19.97 -25.68 0.82
CA ILE A 388 18.89 -24.69 0.93
C ILE A 388 17.60 -25.33 0.41
N GLY A 389 16.52 -25.17 1.17
CA GLY A 389 15.18 -25.64 0.85
C GLY A 389 14.51 -24.85 -0.28
N ASN A 390 13.32 -25.30 -0.67
CA ASN A 390 12.50 -24.61 -1.66
C ASN A 390 11.71 -23.48 -0.99
N GLY A 391 11.94 -22.24 -1.42
CA GLY A 391 11.24 -21.05 -0.93
C GLY A 391 10.22 -20.46 -1.91
N LEU A 392 9.99 -21.09 -3.07
CA LEU A 392 9.10 -20.56 -4.10
C LEU A 392 7.61 -20.63 -3.71
N GLU A 393 7.26 -21.58 -2.84
CA GLU A 393 5.86 -21.81 -2.47
C GLU A 393 5.48 -21.04 -1.20
N PRO A 394 4.37 -20.27 -1.24
CA PRO A 394 3.88 -19.59 -0.06
C PRO A 394 3.17 -20.56 0.90
N VAL A 395 3.27 -20.26 2.19
CA VAL A 395 2.46 -20.87 3.24
C VAL A 395 1.37 -19.89 3.66
N LEU A 396 0.12 -20.37 3.76
CA LEU A 396 -1.02 -19.58 4.20
C LEU A 396 -1.29 -19.74 5.70
N HIS A 397 -1.31 -18.63 6.42
CA HIS A 397 -1.53 -18.59 7.87
C HIS A 397 -2.94 -18.11 8.24
N LYS A 398 -3.57 -18.76 9.23
CA LYS A 398 -4.90 -18.37 9.71
C LYS A 398 -4.92 -17.12 10.60
N SER A 399 -3.76 -16.62 11.01
CA SER A 399 -3.63 -15.45 11.89
C SER A 399 -3.79 -14.10 11.16
N ALA A 400 -4.12 -14.11 9.86
CA ALA A 400 -4.35 -12.90 9.08
C ALA A 400 -5.85 -12.58 8.94
N PRO A 401 -6.21 -11.31 8.65
CA PRO A 401 -5.32 -10.16 8.53
C PRO A 401 -4.76 -9.70 9.87
N MET A 402 -3.55 -9.14 9.84
CA MET A 402 -2.96 -8.40 10.96
C MET A 402 -2.63 -6.99 10.51
N VAL A 403 -2.73 -6.01 11.39
CA VAL A 403 -2.35 -4.65 11.02
C VAL A 403 -0.83 -4.56 10.91
N ALA A 404 -0.35 -4.08 9.77
CA ALA A 404 1.08 -3.99 9.48
C ALA A 404 1.79 -3.01 10.44
N LEU A 405 3.04 -3.30 10.77
CA LEU A 405 3.86 -2.51 11.71
C LEU A 405 3.98 -1.04 11.30
N PHE A 406 4.26 -0.80 10.02
CA PHE A 406 4.41 0.55 9.46
C PHE A 406 3.08 1.30 9.30
N SER A 407 1.93 0.62 9.33
CA SER A 407 0.65 1.29 9.06
C SER A 407 0.40 2.36 10.11
N ALA A 408 0.21 3.61 9.66
CA ALA A 408 -0.04 4.72 10.56
C ALA A 408 -1.27 4.50 11.45
N ARG A 409 -1.22 5.01 12.67
CA ARG A 409 -2.25 4.83 13.71
C ARG A 409 -2.93 6.15 14.05
N GLY A 410 -4.22 6.07 14.34
CA GLY A 410 -4.95 7.13 15.04
C GLY A 410 -4.45 7.33 16.48
N PRO A 411 -5.11 8.19 17.28
CA PRO A 411 -6.26 9.02 16.92
C PRO A 411 -5.99 9.98 15.76
N ASN A 412 -7.07 10.42 15.10
CA ASN A 412 -6.96 11.55 14.20
C ASN A 412 -6.64 12.80 15.00
N ILE A 413 -5.74 13.64 14.48
CA ILE A 413 -5.39 14.90 15.11
C ILE A 413 -6.06 16.06 14.37
N LYS A 414 -6.39 17.09 15.13
CA LYS A 414 -7.03 18.29 14.65
C LYS A 414 -6.01 19.30 14.13
N ASP A 415 -4.84 19.44 14.73
CA ASP A 415 -3.86 20.49 14.39
C ASP A 415 -2.41 20.09 14.73
N TYR A 416 -1.45 21.00 14.46
CA TYR A 416 -0.02 20.78 14.71
C TYR A 416 0.35 20.61 16.20
N SER A 417 -0.56 20.94 17.12
CA SER A 417 -0.40 20.69 18.56
C SER A 417 -0.85 19.29 18.98
N PHE A 418 -1.18 18.42 18.01
CA PHE A 418 -1.57 17.03 18.23
C PHE A 418 -2.82 16.87 19.11
N ARG A 419 -3.72 17.86 19.11
CA ARG A 419 -5.04 17.75 19.77
C ARG A 419 -5.92 16.77 19.01
N ASP A 420 -6.67 15.95 19.73
CA ASP A 420 -7.48 14.90 19.11
C ASP A 420 -8.76 15.46 18.48
N ALA A 421 -9.07 15.02 17.27
CA ALA A 421 -10.33 15.34 16.61
C ALA A 421 -11.43 14.34 17.01
N ASP A 422 -12.69 14.79 16.97
CA ASP A 422 -13.89 13.95 17.12
C ASP A 422 -14.17 13.13 15.84
N LEU A 423 -13.14 12.49 15.28
CA LEU A 423 -13.20 11.77 14.03
C LEU A 423 -12.27 10.55 14.07
N LEU A 424 -12.84 9.36 13.91
CA LEU A 424 -12.05 8.13 13.82
C LEU A 424 -11.22 8.13 12.54
N LYS A 425 -9.93 7.87 12.68
CA LYS A 425 -9.05 7.48 11.58
C LYS A 425 -8.08 6.38 12.07
N PRO A 426 -7.66 5.45 11.19
CA PRO A 426 -8.07 5.26 9.80
C PRO A 426 -9.55 4.82 9.68
N ASP A 427 -10.11 4.81 8.48
CA ASP A 427 -11.51 4.42 8.28
C ASP A 427 -11.66 2.89 8.13
N ILE A 428 -10.71 2.26 7.43
CA ILE A 428 -10.79 0.85 7.01
C ILE A 428 -9.39 0.23 6.83
N LEU A 429 -9.31 -1.09 6.96
CA LEU A 429 -8.11 -1.90 6.75
C LEU A 429 -8.19 -2.71 5.44
N ALA A 430 -7.13 -2.69 4.65
CA ALA A 430 -7.01 -3.49 3.42
C ALA A 430 -5.59 -4.06 3.24
N PRO A 431 -5.40 -5.11 2.42
CA PRO A 431 -4.08 -5.69 2.19
C PRO A 431 -3.08 -4.65 1.67
N GLY A 432 -1.95 -4.51 2.35
CA GLY A 432 -0.93 -3.53 1.99
C GLY A 432 0.51 -3.95 2.31
N SER A 433 0.73 -5.16 2.82
CA SER A 433 2.08 -5.68 3.05
C SER A 433 2.39 -6.80 2.06
N LEU A 434 3.55 -6.70 1.40
CA LEU A 434 4.07 -7.68 0.45
C LEU A 434 3.06 -8.01 -0.66
N ILE A 435 2.58 -6.98 -1.34
CA ILE A 435 1.59 -7.09 -2.43
C ILE A 435 2.31 -7.19 -3.77
N TRP A 436 2.01 -8.26 -4.51
CA TRP A 436 2.43 -8.43 -5.89
C TRP A 436 1.61 -7.54 -6.83
N ALA A 437 2.28 -6.70 -7.62
CA ALA A 437 1.66 -6.01 -8.75
C ALA A 437 2.71 -5.61 -9.80
N SER A 438 2.24 -5.01 -10.90
CA SER A 438 3.10 -4.62 -12.01
C SER A 438 4.23 -3.69 -11.56
N TRP A 439 5.38 -3.83 -12.18
CA TRP A 439 6.55 -2.99 -11.98
C TRP A 439 7.13 -2.59 -13.34
N SER A 440 7.82 -1.45 -13.37
CA SER A 440 8.55 -1.04 -14.56
C SER A 440 9.95 -1.67 -14.51
N PRO A 441 10.41 -2.39 -15.55
CA PRO A 441 11.77 -2.92 -15.59
C PRO A 441 12.85 -1.84 -15.47
N ASN A 442 12.55 -0.62 -15.92
CA ASN A 442 13.43 0.55 -15.81
C ASN A 442 13.25 1.30 -14.49
N GLY A 443 12.35 0.84 -13.61
CA GLY A 443 12.14 1.40 -12.29
C GLY A 443 13.28 1.03 -11.36
N THR A 444 13.95 2.04 -10.78
CA THR A 444 15.11 1.85 -9.90
C THR A 444 14.83 2.28 -8.47
N ASP A 445 13.57 2.51 -8.10
CA ASP A 445 13.17 2.93 -6.75
C ASP A 445 13.27 1.77 -5.74
N GLU A 446 13.32 0.53 -6.22
CA GLU A 446 13.52 -0.67 -5.42
C GLU A 446 14.59 -1.54 -6.09
N ALA A 447 15.78 -1.60 -5.47
CA ALA A 447 16.95 -2.26 -6.03
C ALA A 447 16.74 -3.77 -6.27
N ASN A 448 15.84 -4.39 -5.50
CA ASN A 448 15.57 -5.82 -5.62
C ASN A 448 14.74 -6.23 -6.85
N TYR A 449 14.11 -5.28 -7.56
CA TYR A 449 13.26 -5.55 -8.72
C TYR A 449 13.69 -4.82 -10.00
N ILE A 450 14.94 -4.34 -10.06
CA ILE A 450 15.49 -3.74 -11.29
C ILE A 450 15.49 -4.80 -12.40
N GLY A 451 14.96 -4.44 -13.56
CA GLY A 451 14.82 -5.36 -14.71
C GLY A 451 13.59 -6.28 -14.65
N GLU A 452 12.81 -6.25 -13.56
CA GLU A 452 11.64 -7.12 -13.39
C GLU A 452 10.32 -6.41 -13.76
N HIS A 453 9.33 -7.19 -14.18
CA HIS A 453 8.00 -6.69 -14.57
C HIS A 453 6.98 -6.71 -13.43
N PHE A 454 7.33 -7.33 -12.31
CA PHE A 454 6.53 -7.42 -11.10
C PHE A 454 7.42 -7.17 -9.90
N ALA A 455 6.85 -6.49 -8.92
CA ALA A 455 7.48 -6.27 -7.64
C ALA A 455 6.52 -6.71 -6.53
N MET A 456 7.07 -7.09 -5.39
CA MET A 456 6.31 -7.29 -4.17
C MET A 456 6.73 -6.22 -3.17
N ILE A 457 5.84 -5.26 -2.92
CA ILE A 457 6.13 -4.10 -2.07
C ILE A 457 5.06 -3.90 -1.00
N SER A 458 5.40 -3.08 -0.01
CA SER A 458 4.58 -2.84 1.18
C SER A 458 4.34 -1.35 1.38
N GLY A 459 3.13 -1.01 1.80
CA GLY A 459 2.73 0.35 2.16
C GLY A 459 1.22 0.48 2.25
N THR A 460 0.74 1.49 2.98
CA THR A 460 -0.65 1.96 2.86
C THR A 460 -0.96 2.42 1.44
N SER A 461 0.06 2.79 0.67
CA SER A 461 0.03 3.02 -0.78
C SER A 461 -0.47 1.82 -1.59
N MET A 462 -0.31 0.58 -1.11
CA MET A 462 -0.84 -0.65 -1.71
C MET A 462 -2.24 -1.00 -1.18
N ALA A 463 -2.57 -0.55 0.03
CA ALA A 463 -3.89 -0.78 0.62
C ALA A 463 -4.97 0.14 0.00
N ALA A 464 -4.66 1.42 -0.21
CA ALA A 464 -5.58 2.38 -0.84
C ALA A 464 -6.16 1.91 -2.19
N PRO A 465 -5.36 1.39 -3.15
CA PRO A 465 -5.90 0.97 -4.44
C PRO A 465 -6.79 -0.27 -4.36
N HIS A 466 -6.64 -1.13 -3.34
CA HIS A 466 -7.62 -2.19 -3.09
C HIS A 466 -9.00 -1.59 -2.80
N ILE A 467 -9.06 -0.60 -1.92
CA ILE A 467 -10.32 0.09 -1.59
C ILE A 467 -10.87 0.86 -2.79
N ALA A 468 -10.01 1.53 -3.57
CA ALA A 468 -10.44 2.23 -4.78
C ALA A 468 -11.09 1.27 -5.80
N GLY A 469 -10.46 0.12 -6.08
CA GLY A 469 -11.04 -0.85 -7.00
C GLY A 469 -12.33 -1.50 -6.47
N ILE A 470 -12.42 -1.77 -5.16
CA ILE A 470 -13.69 -2.26 -4.57
C ILE A 470 -14.78 -1.18 -4.65
N ALA A 471 -14.44 0.08 -4.40
CA ALA A 471 -15.36 1.21 -4.53
C ALA A 471 -15.87 1.36 -5.97
N ALA A 472 -15.04 1.10 -6.99
CA ALA A 472 -15.47 1.06 -8.38
C ALA A 472 -16.52 -0.03 -8.63
N LEU A 473 -16.37 -1.22 -8.03
CA LEU A 473 -17.38 -2.30 -8.12
C LEU A 473 -18.68 -1.93 -7.39
N VAL A 474 -18.59 -1.28 -6.22
CA VAL A 474 -19.75 -0.78 -5.49
C VAL A 474 -20.49 0.28 -6.31
N LYS A 475 -19.77 1.23 -6.92
CA LYS A 475 -20.31 2.26 -7.81
C LYS A 475 -20.94 1.65 -9.07
N GLN A 476 -20.33 0.60 -9.64
CA GLN A 476 -20.90 -0.13 -10.77
C GLN A 476 -22.26 -0.75 -10.42
N LYS A 477 -22.37 -1.39 -9.24
CA LYS A 477 -23.65 -1.96 -8.76
C LYS A 477 -24.66 -0.87 -8.39
N HIS A 478 -24.18 0.25 -7.83
CA HIS A 478 -25.00 1.35 -7.33
C HIS A 478 -24.57 2.71 -7.94
N PRO A 479 -24.89 2.98 -9.22
CA PRO A 479 -24.35 4.14 -9.94
C PRO A 479 -24.72 5.49 -9.33
N ARG A 480 -25.86 5.57 -8.62
CA ARG A 480 -26.37 6.80 -8.01
C ARG A 480 -25.90 7.03 -6.57
N TRP A 481 -25.14 6.11 -5.99
CA TRP A 481 -24.64 6.32 -4.63
C TRP A 481 -23.62 7.45 -4.57
N SER A 482 -23.73 8.24 -3.51
CA SER A 482 -22.76 9.26 -3.15
C SER A 482 -21.43 8.62 -2.71
N PRO A 483 -20.33 9.38 -2.69
CA PRO A 483 -19.08 8.94 -2.07
C PRO A 483 -19.26 8.49 -0.61
N ALA A 484 -20.11 9.17 0.15
CA ALA A 484 -20.40 8.84 1.55
C ALA A 484 -21.13 7.50 1.70
N ALA A 485 -22.12 7.22 0.84
CA ALA A 485 -22.82 5.94 0.83
C ALA A 485 -21.88 4.77 0.48
N ILE A 486 -20.98 4.95 -0.49
CA ILE A 486 -19.95 3.95 -0.84
C ILE A 486 -18.99 3.73 0.34
N LYS A 487 -18.48 4.83 0.93
CA LYS A 487 -17.64 4.78 2.14
C LYS A 487 -18.35 4.04 3.28
N SER A 488 -19.63 4.33 3.50
CA SER A 488 -20.46 3.66 4.50
C SER A 488 -20.55 2.17 4.24
N ALA A 489 -20.93 1.75 3.04
CA ALA A 489 -21.07 0.34 2.70
C ALA A 489 -19.77 -0.45 2.92
N LEU A 490 -18.62 0.16 2.57
CA LEU A 490 -17.31 -0.42 2.81
C LEU A 490 -17.01 -0.58 4.30
N MET A 491 -17.27 0.45 5.12
CA MET A 491 -16.95 0.48 6.55
C MET A 491 -17.85 -0.43 7.38
N THR A 492 -19.16 -0.39 7.15
CA THR A 492 -20.14 -1.07 8.01
C THR A 492 -20.16 -2.59 7.87
N THR A 493 -19.60 -3.10 6.77
CA THR A 493 -19.63 -4.52 6.38
C THR A 493 -18.29 -5.24 6.56
N THR A 494 -17.30 -4.55 7.13
CA THR A 494 -15.95 -5.08 7.41
C THR A 494 -15.96 -6.28 8.37
N ASN A 495 -14.84 -7.01 8.42
CA ASN A 495 -14.58 -8.06 9.41
C ASN A 495 -13.59 -7.56 10.47
N THR A 496 -13.85 -7.84 11.75
CA THR A 496 -12.95 -7.53 12.89
C THR A 496 -12.19 -8.76 13.40
N LEU A 497 -12.35 -9.90 12.73
CA LEU A 497 -11.75 -11.17 13.09
C LEU A 497 -10.78 -11.66 12.01
N ASP A 498 -9.74 -12.36 12.45
CA ASP A 498 -8.82 -13.13 11.62
C ASP A 498 -9.49 -14.40 11.06
N ARG A 499 -8.79 -15.12 10.17
CA ARG A 499 -9.27 -16.39 9.59
C ARG A 499 -9.38 -17.54 10.61
N ALA A 500 -8.85 -17.37 11.83
CA ALA A 500 -9.04 -18.27 12.95
C ALA A 500 -10.18 -17.82 13.89
N ALA A 501 -10.98 -16.84 13.48
CA ALA A 501 -12.10 -16.27 14.24
C ALA A 501 -11.69 -15.59 15.56
N ARG A 502 -10.46 -15.06 15.62
CA ARG A 502 -9.95 -14.28 16.76
C ARG A 502 -9.90 -12.79 16.40
N PRO A 503 -9.94 -11.86 17.37
CA PRO A 503 -9.78 -10.44 17.09
C PRO A 503 -8.52 -10.14 16.27
N ILE A 504 -8.61 -9.20 15.33
CA ILE A 504 -7.45 -8.74 14.56
C ILE A 504 -6.35 -8.26 15.52
N LEU A 505 -5.12 -8.64 15.22
CA LEU A 505 -3.92 -8.21 15.94
C LEU A 505 -3.19 -7.11 15.15
N ALA A 506 -2.42 -6.28 15.85
CA ALA A 506 -1.52 -5.30 15.27
C ALA A 506 -0.07 -5.66 15.59
N GLN A 507 0.83 -5.46 14.63
CA GLN A 507 2.26 -5.56 14.84
C GLN A 507 2.77 -4.32 15.59
N GLN A 508 3.63 -4.51 16.58
CA GLN A 508 4.26 -3.46 17.38
C GLN A 508 5.72 -3.80 17.68
N TYR A 509 6.52 -2.81 18.11
CA TYR A 509 7.84 -3.05 18.68
C TYR A 509 7.73 -3.36 20.19
N SER A 510 8.51 -4.33 20.67
CA SER A 510 8.76 -4.52 22.10
C SER A 510 9.87 -3.59 22.59
N GLY A 511 10.10 -3.56 23.90
CA GLY A 511 11.24 -2.83 24.50
C GLY A 511 12.62 -3.34 24.06
N SER A 512 12.72 -4.51 23.43
CA SER A 512 13.94 -5.01 22.79
C SER A 512 13.95 -4.84 21.27
N GLU A 513 13.07 -3.99 20.73
CA GLU A 513 12.88 -3.73 19.29
C GLU A 513 12.50 -4.96 18.46
N THR A 514 12.16 -6.06 19.11
CA THR A 514 11.60 -7.25 18.47
C THR A 514 10.12 -7.04 18.17
N MET A 515 9.67 -7.51 17.01
CA MET A 515 8.26 -7.40 16.62
C MET A 515 7.39 -8.29 17.53
N THR A 516 6.38 -7.68 18.15
CA THR A 516 5.36 -8.35 18.95
C THR A 516 3.97 -8.11 18.35
N PHE A 517 2.97 -8.83 18.88
CA PHE A 517 1.58 -8.69 18.47
C PHE A 517 0.73 -8.25 19.65
N VAL A 518 -0.09 -7.22 19.44
CA VAL A 518 -1.07 -6.75 20.41
C VAL A 518 -2.47 -6.81 19.81
N GLN A 519 -3.51 -6.82 20.64
CA GLN A 519 -4.87 -6.71 20.13
C GLN A 519 -5.06 -5.37 19.44
N ALA A 520 -5.52 -5.39 18.18
CA ALA A 520 -5.73 -4.17 17.44
C ALA A 520 -7.00 -3.44 17.90
N THR A 521 -6.96 -2.13 17.82
CA THR A 521 -8.02 -1.19 18.16
C THR A 521 -8.58 -0.53 16.90
N PRO A 522 -9.74 0.16 16.99
CA PRO A 522 -10.23 1.02 15.93
C PRO A 522 -9.22 2.09 15.44
N PHE A 523 -8.25 2.53 16.25
CA PHE A 523 -7.19 3.43 15.78
C PHE A 523 -6.14 2.73 14.90
N ASP A 524 -6.13 1.40 14.84
CA ASP A 524 -5.25 0.62 13.97
C ASP A 524 -5.92 0.25 12.65
N TYR A 525 -7.20 -0.16 12.68
CA TYR A 525 -7.92 -0.72 11.53
C TYR A 525 -9.20 0.03 11.13
N GLY A 526 -9.60 1.08 11.85
CA GLY A 526 -10.87 1.76 11.65
C GLY A 526 -12.06 0.87 11.96
N SER A 527 -12.88 0.59 10.94
CA SER A 527 -14.07 -0.27 11.09
C SER A 527 -13.75 -1.77 11.04
N GLY A 528 -12.60 -2.13 10.45
CA GLY A 528 -12.15 -3.51 10.29
C GLY A 528 -11.53 -3.77 8.91
N HIS A 529 -11.23 -5.04 8.63
CA HIS A 529 -10.75 -5.47 7.32
C HIS A 529 -11.88 -5.49 6.28
N VAL A 530 -11.62 -4.94 5.10
CA VAL A 530 -12.60 -4.85 4.01
C VAL A 530 -13.21 -6.21 3.64
N ASN A 531 -14.51 -6.20 3.34
CA ASN A 531 -15.26 -7.34 2.82
C ASN A 531 -15.99 -6.92 1.54
N PRO A 532 -15.38 -7.12 0.35
CA PRO A 532 -15.93 -6.65 -0.91
C PRO A 532 -17.35 -7.17 -1.18
N ARG A 533 -17.60 -8.45 -0.86
CA ARG A 533 -18.88 -9.10 -1.14
C ARG A 533 -20.01 -8.48 -0.31
N ALA A 534 -19.76 -8.26 0.98
CA ALA A 534 -20.76 -7.66 1.86
C ALA A 534 -20.99 -6.17 1.55
N ALA A 535 -19.95 -5.44 1.12
CA ALA A 535 -20.08 -4.02 0.75
C ALA A 535 -20.98 -3.78 -0.47
N LEU A 536 -21.18 -4.77 -1.34
CA LEU A 536 -22.13 -4.68 -2.46
C LEU A 536 -23.59 -4.66 -1.99
N ASP A 537 -23.89 -5.14 -0.79
CA ASP A 537 -25.23 -5.23 -0.23
C ASP A 537 -25.21 -5.01 1.30
N PRO A 538 -25.07 -3.74 1.73
CA PRO A 538 -24.86 -3.42 3.14
C PRO A 538 -26.16 -3.37 3.96
N GLY A 539 -27.34 -3.40 3.32
CA GLY A 539 -28.65 -3.17 3.94
C GLY A 539 -28.89 -1.69 4.30
N LEU A 540 -28.03 -1.09 5.12
CA LEU A 540 -28.11 0.34 5.49
C LEU A 540 -26.83 1.10 5.13
N VAL A 541 -27.00 2.37 4.78
CA VAL A 541 -25.89 3.32 4.61
C VAL A 541 -26.08 4.58 5.47
N PHE A 542 -24.96 5.13 5.91
CA PHE A 542 -24.84 6.45 6.52
C PHE A 542 -24.43 7.42 5.41
N ASP A 543 -25.41 8.13 4.85
CA ASP A 543 -25.16 9.09 3.78
C ASP A 543 -24.83 10.48 4.35
N ALA A 544 -24.01 11.25 3.63
CA ALA A 544 -23.64 12.60 3.97
C ALA A 544 -23.38 13.40 2.69
N GLY A 545 -23.91 14.61 2.63
CA GLY A 545 -23.75 15.53 1.51
C GLY A 545 -22.68 16.61 1.77
N TYR A 546 -22.48 17.46 0.76
CA TYR A 546 -21.58 18.61 0.87
C TYR A 546 -21.95 19.55 2.02
N GLU A 547 -23.25 19.81 2.22
CA GLU A 547 -23.75 20.64 3.31
C GLU A 547 -23.43 20.07 4.70
N ASP A 548 -23.44 18.75 4.87
CA ASP A 548 -23.06 18.10 6.14
C ASP A 548 -21.57 18.33 6.46
N TYR A 549 -20.71 18.31 5.43
CA TYR A 549 -19.28 18.62 5.61
C TYR A 549 -19.04 20.10 5.93
N ILE A 550 -19.78 21.01 5.31
CA ILE A 550 -19.75 22.43 5.69
C ILE A 550 -20.25 22.60 7.13
N GLY A 551 -21.35 21.94 7.49
CA GLY A 551 -21.86 21.93 8.86
C GLY A 551 -20.83 21.44 9.87
N PHE A 552 -20.07 20.39 9.54
CA PHE A 552 -18.96 19.89 10.34
C PHE A 552 -17.85 20.94 10.51
N LEU A 553 -17.42 21.59 9.43
CA LEU A 553 -16.40 22.65 9.49
C LEU A 553 -16.89 23.82 10.36
N CYS A 554 -18.13 24.29 10.13
CA CYS A 554 -18.73 25.40 10.88
C CYS A 554 -18.96 25.11 12.36
N THR A 555 -19.02 23.84 12.73
CA THR A 555 -19.18 23.38 14.12
C THR A 555 -17.83 23.07 14.79
N THR A 556 -16.76 22.93 14.01
CA THR A 556 -15.43 22.59 14.53
C THR A 556 -14.86 23.79 15.31
N PRO A 557 -14.55 23.63 16.62
CA PRO A 557 -14.11 24.76 17.43
C PRO A 557 -12.85 25.43 16.89
N GLY A 558 -12.80 26.76 16.87
CA GLY A 558 -11.60 27.54 16.51
C GLY A 558 -11.35 27.75 15.02
N LEU A 559 -12.19 27.20 14.13
CA LEU A 559 -12.19 27.56 12.71
C LEU A 559 -12.90 28.90 12.48
N ASP A 560 -12.33 29.72 11.60
CA ASP A 560 -12.94 31.00 11.20
C ASP A 560 -13.93 30.78 10.04
N SER A 561 -15.13 31.31 10.21
CA SER A 561 -16.16 31.32 9.16
C SER A 561 -15.69 31.98 7.84
N HIS A 562 -14.79 32.97 7.90
CA HIS A 562 -14.22 33.57 6.70
C HIS A 562 -13.25 32.61 5.98
N GLU A 563 -12.45 31.86 6.73
CA GLU A 563 -11.54 30.85 6.18
C GLU A 563 -12.33 29.73 5.49
N ILE A 564 -13.40 29.25 6.14
CA ILE A 564 -14.32 28.27 5.56
C ILE A 564 -14.93 28.82 4.26
N ARG A 565 -15.41 30.07 4.26
CA ARG A 565 -15.97 30.70 3.06
C ARG A 565 -14.95 30.87 1.94
N ASN A 566 -13.68 31.12 2.25
CA ASN A 566 -12.63 31.24 1.24
C ASN A 566 -12.37 29.91 0.52
N TYR A 567 -12.33 28.80 1.25
CA TYR A 567 -12.07 27.48 0.65
C TYR A 567 -13.30 26.84 0.02
N THR A 568 -14.50 27.10 0.55
CA THR A 568 -15.73 26.37 0.17
C THR A 568 -16.73 27.21 -0.63
N HIS A 569 -16.52 28.52 -0.69
CA HIS A 569 -17.45 29.52 -1.23
C HIS A 569 -18.83 29.54 -0.55
N LEU A 570 -19.01 28.85 0.58
CA LEU A 570 -20.26 28.81 1.34
C LEU A 570 -20.10 29.46 2.73
N PRO A 571 -21.11 30.23 3.19
CA PRO A 571 -21.14 30.74 4.55
C PRO A 571 -21.58 29.67 5.56
N CYS A 572 -21.27 29.89 6.85
CA CYS A 572 -21.70 29.03 7.94
C CYS A 572 -23.15 29.27 8.38
N ASN A 573 -24.10 28.94 7.51
CA ASN A 573 -25.54 29.05 7.80
C ASN A 573 -26.13 27.80 8.46
N TYR A 574 -25.42 26.67 8.41
CA TYR A 574 -25.82 25.39 8.97
C TYR A 574 -24.74 24.85 9.90
N THR A 575 -25.13 24.28 11.04
CA THR A 575 -24.22 23.65 12.00
C THR A 575 -24.79 22.31 12.48
N LEU A 576 -23.90 21.41 12.89
CA LEU A 576 -24.23 20.08 13.43
C LEU A 576 -24.38 20.09 14.96
N GLY A 577 -24.20 21.24 15.60
CA GLY A 577 -24.12 21.39 17.07
C GLY A 577 -22.79 20.91 17.65
N HIS A 578 -22.34 19.71 17.30
CA HIS A 578 -21.00 19.20 17.61
C HIS A 578 -20.37 18.42 16.44
N PRO A 579 -19.03 18.38 16.29
CA PRO A 579 -18.37 17.71 15.17
C PRO A 579 -18.65 16.20 15.11
N TYR A 580 -18.78 15.54 16.28
CA TYR A 580 -19.13 14.11 16.36
C TYR A 580 -20.52 13.76 15.79
N ASN A 581 -21.37 14.75 15.50
CA ASN A 581 -22.67 14.55 14.86
C ASN A 581 -22.60 14.42 13.33
N LEU A 582 -21.42 14.55 12.71
CA LEU A 582 -21.24 14.18 11.31
C LEU A 582 -21.75 12.74 11.10
N ASN A 583 -22.54 12.52 10.05
CA ASN A 583 -23.20 11.24 9.80
C ASN A 583 -22.23 10.20 9.20
N SER A 584 -21.09 9.98 9.86
CA SER A 584 -20.10 8.97 9.49
C SER A 584 -20.43 7.61 10.13
N PRO A 585 -20.02 6.49 9.50
CA PRO A 585 -20.19 5.13 10.03
C PRO A 585 -19.20 4.80 11.16
N SER A 586 -18.95 5.75 12.06
CA SER A 586 -18.16 5.64 13.28
C SER A 586 -18.58 6.73 14.25
N ILE A 587 -18.34 6.52 15.55
CA ILE A 587 -18.57 7.54 16.59
C ILE A 587 -17.25 7.76 17.33
N THR A 588 -16.79 9.01 17.41
CA THR A 588 -15.62 9.39 18.19
C THR A 588 -15.94 10.63 19.01
N VAL A 589 -15.78 10.53 20.32
CA VAL A 589 -15.88 11.66 21.26
C VAL A 589 -14.55 11.74 22.01
N SER A 590 -13.63 12.57 21.51
CA SER A 590 -12.27 12.69 22.05
C SER A 590 -12.26 13.34 23.43
N HIS A 591 -13.27 14.14 23.77
CA HIS A 591 -13.39 14.80 25.06
C HIS A 591 -14.81 14.63 25.65
N LEU A 592 -15.08 13.44 26.21
CA LEU A 592 -16.38 13.10 26.79
C LEU A 592 -16.48 13.60 28.24
N VAL A 593 -17.38 14.55 28.49
CA VAL A 593 -17.72 15.04 29.84
C VAL A 593 -19.16 14.66 30.16
N ARG A 594 -19.38 14.06 31.34
CA ARG A 594 -20.70 13.58 31.79
C ARG A 594 -21.33 12.63 30.77
N THR A 595 -22.46 13.02 30.17
CA THR A 595 -23.18 12.28 29.14
C THR A 595 -23.23 13.13 27.89
N GLN A 596 -22.85 12.55 26.75
CA GLN A 596 -23.06 13.15 25.44
C GLN A 596 -23.91 12.22 24.59
N THR A 597 -24.82 12.81 23.81
CA THR A 597 -25.69 12.06 22.91
C THR A 597 -25.33 12.40 21.47
N VAL A 598 -25.03 11.35 20.71
CA VAL A 598 -24.68 11.42 19.30
C VAL A 598 -25.87 10.95 18.47
N THR A 599 -26.21 11.67 17.41
CA THR A 599 -27.28 11.27 16.49
C THR A 599 -26.71 10.73 15.19
N ARG A 600 -27.33 9.67 14.66
CA ARG A 600 -27.03 9.12 13.34
C ARG A 600 -28.31 8.94 12.54
N THR A 601 -28.20 9.12 11.22
CA THR A 601 -29.27 8.84 10.27
C THR A 601 -28.81 7.71 9.35
N VAL A 602 -29.64 6.69 9.19
CA VAL A 602 -29.38 5.57 8.28
C VAL A 602 -30.47 5.51 7.22
N THR A 603 -30.09 5.16 6.00
CA THR A 603 -31.02 4.95 4.88
C THR A 603 -30.97 3.50 4.46
N ASN A 604 -32.13 2.88 4.29
CA ASN A 604 -32.23 1.53 3.74
C ASN A 604 -32.05 1.55 2.22
N VAL A 605 -31.11 0.74 1.73
CA VAL A 605 -30.73 0.67 0.32
C VAL A 605 -31.24 -0.58 -0.39
N ASP A 606 -31.99 -1.42 0.31
CA ASP A 606 -32.56 -2.66 -0.20
C ASP A 606 -34.04 -2.79 0.21
N GLU A 607 -34.60 -4.00 0.21
CA GLU A 607 -35.98 -4.31 0.61
C GLU A 607 -36.30 -3.91 2.07
N GLU A 608 -37.59 -3.86 2.41
CA GLU A 608 -38.02 -3.57 3.79
C GLU A 608 -37.38 -4.55 4.78
N GLU A 609 -36.76 -4.01 5.84
CA GLU A 609 -36.08 -4.81 6.84
C GLU A 609 -36.19 -4.21 8.24
N THR A 610 -36.27 -5.09 9.24
CA THR A 610 -36.29 -4.71 10.66
C THR A 610 -34.93 -4.95 11.29
N TYR A 611 -34.35 -3.89 11.84
CA TYR A 611 -33.05 -3.91 12.49
C TYR A 611 -33.18 -3.86 14.00
N LYS A 612 -32.53 -4.79 14.69
CA LYS A 612 -32.28 -4.73 16.13
C LYS A 612 -30.95 -4.02 16.38
N ILE A 613 -30.97 -2.99 17.21
CA ILE A 613 -29.80 -2.17 17.54
C ILE A 613 -29.26 -2.64 18.89
N THR A 614 -28.00 -3.07 18.90
CA THR A 614 -27.28 -3.47 20.11
C THR A 614 -25.98 -2.70 20.21
N ALA A 615 -25.51 -2.42 21.43
CA ALA A 615 -24.26 -1.70 21.65
C ALA A 615 -23.44 -2.35 22.75
N GLN A 616 -22.12 -2.30 22.60
CA GLN A 616 -21.15 -2.80 23.56
C GLN A 616 -20.03 -1.77 23.73
N MET A 617 -19.55 -1.57 24.96
CA MET A 617 -18.47 -0.62 25.26
C MET A 617 -17.66 -1.14 26.46
N SER A 618 -16.39 -0.75 26.52
CA SER A 618 -15.56 -0.92 27.73
C SER A 618 -16.27 -0.37 28.99
N PRO A 619 -16.12 -1.01 30.17
CA PRO A 619 -16.86 -0.64 31.40
C PRO A 619 -16.70 0.81 31.88
N THR A 620 -15.62 1.48 31.48
CA THR A 620 -15.26 2.88 31.80
C THR A 620 -16.22 3.91 31.21
N VAL A 621 -16.91 3.58 30.11
CA VAL A 621 -17.91 4.42 29.46
C VAL A 621 -19.18 3.59 29.24
N ALA A 622 -20.31 4.05 29.75
CA ALA A 622 -21.60 3.44 29.45
C ALA A 622 -22.06 3.83 28.05
N ILE A 623 -22.70 2.90 27.33
CA ILE A 623 -23.31 3.13 26.02
C ILE A 623 -24.79 2.73 26.05
N ALA A 624 -25.66 3.55 25.48
CA ALA A 624 -27.08 3.25 25.31
C ALA A 624 -27.58 3.76 23.95
N THR A 625 -28.49 3.01 23.33
CA THR A 625 -29.06 3.35 22.01
C THR A 625 -30.57 3.59 22.09
N SER A 626 -31.09 4.46 21.24
CA SER A 626 -32.54 4.68 21.08
C SER A 626 -32.91 4.99 19.63
N PRO A 627 -33.91 4.31 19.03
CA PRO A 627 -34.67 3.19 19.57
C PRO A 627 -33.82 1.90 19.67
N GLN A 628 -34.40 0.82 20.19
CA GLN A 628 -33.76 -0.52 20.23
C GLN A 628 -34.05 -1.33 18.96
N THR A 629 -35.11 -0.98 18.22
CA THR A 629 -35.51 -1.59 16.97
C THR A 629 -36.06 -0.55 16.01
N MET A 630 -35.89 -0.76 14.71
CA MET A 630 -36.52 0.05 13.67
C MET A 630 -36.74 -0.76 12.41
N THR A 631 -37.87 -0.54 11.74
CA THR A 631 -38.18 -1.09 10.42
C THR A 631 -38.08 0.03 9.40
N LEU A 632 -37.39 -0.21 8.29
CA LEU A 632 -37.23 0.78 7.23
C LEU A 632 -37.66 0.18 5.89
N LYS A 633 -38.49 0.90 5.15
CA LYS A 633 -38.81 0.61 3.75
C LYS A 633 -37.62 0.93 2.82
N PRO A 634 -37.61 0.42 1.57
CA PRO A 634 -36.60 0.80 0.59
C PRO A 634 -36.52 2.32 0.42
N GLY A 635 -35.33 2.89 0.56
CA GLY A 635 -35.09 4.33 0.47
C GLY A 635 -35.54 5.15 1.68
N GLU A 636 -36.15 4.54 2.70
CA GLU A 636 -36.53 5.24 3.94
C GLU A 636 -35.29 5.55 4.79
N SER A 637 -35.27 6.76 5.36
CA SER A 637 -34.25 7.17 6.31
C SER A 637 -34.82 7.25 7.73
N ARG A 638 -34.09 6.74 8.71
CA ARG A 638 -34.43 6.86 10.13
C ARG A 638 -33.25 7.28 10.99
N LYS A 639 -33.56 8.01 12.06
CA LYS A 639 -32.58 8.44 13.06
C LYS A 639 -32.54 7.47 14.23
N PHE A 640 -31.35 7.28 14.79
CA PHE A 640 -31.15 6.69 16.10
C PHE A 640 -30.10 7.51 16.86
N THR A 641 -30.14 7.43 18.18
CA THR A 641 -29.19 8.11 19.07
C THR A 641 -28.34 7.11 19.84
N VAL A 642 -27.13 7.55 20.18
CA VAL A 642 -26.17 6.82 21.00
C VAL A 642 -25.76 7.75 22.14
N ALA A 643 -26.14 7.42 23.36
CA ALA A 643 -25.72 8.13 24.57
C ALA A 643 -24.46 7.47 25.14
N LEU A 644 -23.43 8.28 25.37
CA LEU A 644 -22.17 7.88 25.99
C LEU A 644 -22.04 8.57 27.33
N THR A 645 -21.85 7.83 28.42
CA THR A 645 -21.75 8.37 29.78
C THR A 645 -20.46 7.94 30.44
N VAL A 646 -19.67 8.91 30.93
CA VAL A 646 -18.46 8.63 31.73
C VAL A 646 -18.85 7.93 33.02
N ARG A 647 -18.27 6.75 33.27
CA ARG A 647 -18.37 6.06 34.57
C ARG A 647 -17.11 6.26 35.41
N SER A 648 -15.96 6.24 34.76
CA SER A 648 -14.66 6.45 35.40
C SER A 648 -13.67 7.06 34.41
N VAL A 649 -12.86 8.01 34.87
CA VAL A 649 -11.82 8.66 34.07
C VAL A 649 -10.50 7.90 34.22
N THR A 650 -9.97 7.40 33.11
CA THR A 650 -8.71 6.61 33.07
C THR A 650 -7.57 7.31 32.34
N GLY A 651 -7.84 8.45 31.68
CA GLY A 651 -6.87 9.10 30.78
C GLY A 651 -6.59 8.31 29.49
N THR A 652 -7.38 7.28 29.18
CA THR A 652 -7.22 6.42 28.01
C THR A 652 -8.52 6.28 27.23
N TYR A 653 -8.40 5.99 25.93
CA TYR A 653 -9.56 5.73 25.08
C TYR A 653 -10.24 4.41 25.46
N SER A 654 -11.57 4.48 25.49
CA SER A 654 -12.47 3.34 25.62
C SER A 654 -13.02 3.00 24.24
N PHE A 655 -13.06 1.71 23.92
CA PHE A 655 -13.51 1.20 22.63
C PHE A 655 -14.78 0.37 22.77
N GLY A 656 -15.63 0.45 21.76
CA GLY A 656 -16.90 -0.26 21.67
C GLY A 656 -17.44 -0.27 20.25
N GLU A 657 -18.69 -0.70 20.12
CA GLU A 657 -19.39 -0.80 18.84
C GLU A 657 -20.90 -0.64 19.01
N VAL A 658 -21.55 -0.22 17.93
CA VAL A 658 -22.99 -0.37 17.71
C VAL A 658 -23.20 -1.30 16.53
N LEU A 659 -24.04 -2.31 16.71
CA LEU A 659 -24.43 -3.27 15.69
C LEU A 659 -25.93 -3.16 15.42
N LEU A 660 -26.29 -2.89 14.17
CA LEU A 660 -27.65 -3.01 13.67
C LEU A 660 -27.75 -4.33 12.92
N LYS A 661 -28.46 -5.30 13.51
CA LYS A 661 -28.66 -6.62 12.92
C LYS A 661 -30.06 -6.70 12.32
N GLY A 662 -30.13 -6.82 11.01
CA GLY A 662 -31.36 -6.97 10.27
C GLY A 662 -31.89 -8.41 10.29
N ASN A 663 -33.21 -8.58 10.18
CA ASN A 663 -33.86 -9.90 10.16
C ASN A 663 -33.68 -10.65 8.83
N ARG A 664 -33.18 -10.02 7.76
CA ARG A 664 -32.77 -10.66 6.49
C ARG A 664 -31.28 -11.03 6.47
N GLY A 665 -30.54 -10.73 7.56
CA GLY A 665 -29.16 -11.17 7.76
C GLY A 665 -28.12 -10.06 7.61
N HIS A 666 -28.52 -8.85 7.21
CA HIS A 666 -27.63 -7.69 7.16
C HIS A 666 -27.05 -7.37 8.54
N LYS A 667 -25.76 -6.98 8.55
CA LYS A 667 -25.03 -6.58 9.75
C LYS A 667 -24.34 -5.25 9.45
N VAL A 668 -24.84 -4.19 10.07
CA VAL A 668 -24.30 -2.84 9.92
C VAL A 668 -23.62 -2.50 11.23
N ARG A 669 -22.29 -2.58 11.25
CA ARG A 669 -21.48 -2.34 12.45
C ARG A 669 -20.77 -0.99 12.35
N ILE A 670 -20.79 -0.21 13.43
CA ILE A 670 -19.99 1.02 13.53
C ILE A 670 -19.13 0.99 14.80
N PRO A 671 -17.83 1.30 14.72
CA PRO A 671 -16.98 1.42 15.91
C PRO A 671 -17.34 2.69 16.71
N VAL A 672 -17.20 2.58 18.03
CA VAL A 672 -17.40 3.68 18.98
C VAL A 672 -16.13 3.87 19.80
N VAL A 673 -15.66 5.12 19.88
CA VAL A 673 -14.45 5.49 20.59
C VAL A 673 -14.73 6.71 21.46
N ALA A 674 -14.36 6.68 22.73
CA ALA A 674 -14.52 7.81 23.62
C ALA A 674 -13.45 7.87 24.71
N MET A 675 -13.03 9.06 25.10
CA MET A 675 -12.17 9.29 26.27
C MET A 675 -12.92 10.14 27.28
N GLY A 676 -13.09 9.62 28.50
CA GLY A 676 -13.75 10.33 29.59
C GLY A 676 -12.84 11.38 30.25
N TYR A 677 -13.41 12.53 30.59
CA TYR A 677 -12.76 13.63 31.30
C TYR A 677 -13.56 14.01 32.55
N ASP A 678 -12.85 14.55 33.54
CA ASP A 678 -13.45 15.18 34.71
C ASP A 678 -14.18 16.48 34.34
N ARG A 679 -15.03 16.95 35.24
CA ARG A 679 -15.90 18.11 35.04
C ARG A 679 -15.18 19.44 35.13
#